data_AF-A0A078HCA3-F1
#
_entry.id   AF-A0A078HCA3-F1
#
_cell.length_a   1.000
_cell.length_b   1.000
_cell.length_c   1.000
_cell.angle_alpha   90.00
_cell.angle_beta   90.00
_cell.angle_gamma   90.00
#
_symmetry.space_group_name_H-M   'P 1'
#
loop_
_entity.id
_entity.type
_entity.pdbx_description
1 polymer ?
#
loop_
_entity_poly.entity_id
_entity_poly.type
_entity_poly.pdbx_seq_one_letter_code
_entity_poly.pdbx_strand_id
1 'polypeptide(L)'
;MPTVTMEQAQKNYRKAVNTGLLKVLSKMGISLFSSYCGAQIFEIYGLGKEVVEFSFRGSASRIGGLTLDELARETLTFWVRAFSEDTAKRLENFGFIQFRPGGEYHGNNPEMSKLLHKAVREKSETAYAVYQQHLANRPITVFRDLLEFKSDRKPIPVGRVEPASSIVERFCTGGMSLGAISRETHETIAIAMNRLGGKSNSGEGGEDPIRWKPLTDVVDGYSSTLPHLKGLRNGDTATSAIKQVASGRFGVTPTFLVNADQLEIKVAQGAKPGEGGQLPGKKVSPYIARLRNSKPGVPLISPPPHHDIYSIEDLAQLIFDLHQVNPKAKVSVKLVSEAGIGTVASGVAKANADIIQISGYDGGTGASPISSIKHAGGPWELGLAETQQTLIGNGLRERVIIRVDGGFKSGVDVLIAAAMGADEYGFGTLAMIATGCIMARICHTNNCPVGVASQREELRARFPGLPGDLVNFFLYIAEEVRGILAQLGYEKLDDIIGRTDLLKPRDISLVKTHLDLSYLLSSVGLPKRSSTSIRKQEVHSNGPVLDDTLLQDPEIMDAIENEKMVHKTMSIYNVDRSVCGRIAGVIAKKYGDTGFAGQLNLTFNGSAGQSFACFLSPGMNIRLVGEANDYVGKGMAGGEVVILPVESTGFLPEDATIVGNTCLYGATGGLLFVRGKAGERFAVRNSLAQAVVEGTGDHCCEYMTGGCVVVLGKVGRNVAAGMTGGLAYILDEDDTLLPKVNKEIVKIQRVTSPVGQTQLKSLIQSHVEKTGSSKGAAIVEEWDKYLGMFWQLVPPSEEDTPEANSDHHLKTTAGEEEQVSNTFAV
;
A
#
# COMPACT_ATOMS: atom_id res chain seq x y z
N MET A 1 -35.34 -2.33 24.21
CA MET A 1 -35.93 -3.48 23.47
C MET A 1 -35.14 -3.68 22.19
N PRO A 2 -35.01 -4.90 21.65
CA PRO A 2 -34.43 -5.10 20.32
C PRO A 2 -35.22 -4.29 19.29
N THR A 3 -34.55 -3.54 18.43
CA THR A 3 -35.17 -2.68 17.41
C THR A 3 -35.49 -3.42 16.12
N VAL A 4 -35.30 -4.75 16.07
CA VAL A 4 -35.44 -5.59 14.89
C VAL A 4 -36.23 -6.87 15.20
N THR A 5 -37.03 -7.34 14.25
CA THR A 5 -37.77 -8.62 14.37
C THR A 5 -36.81 -9.82 14.22
N MET A 6 -37.28 -11.01 14.60
CA MET A 6 -36.51 -12.26 14.46
C MET A 6 -36.16 -12.55 12.99
N GLU A 7 -37.11 -12.37 12.09
CA GLU A 7 -36.94 -12.58 10.65
C GLU A 7 -35.91 -11.61 10.09
N GLN A 8 -35.95 -10.35 10.53
CA GLN A 8 -34.95 -9.36 10.13
C GLN A 8 -33.55 -9.73 10.65
N ALA A 9 -33.44 -10.24 11.88
CA ALA A 9 -32.18 -10.72 12.43
C ALA A 9 -31.61 -11.90 11.63
N GLN A 10 -32.44 -12.88 11.26
CA GLN A 10 -32.03 -14.01 10.42
C GLN A 10 -31.60 -13.57 9.01
N LYS A 11 -32.34 -12.64 8.39
CA LYS A 11 -31.96 -12.04 7.10
C LYS A 11 -30.62 -11.32 7.18
N ASN A 12 -30.40 -10.55 8.25
CA ASN A 12 -29.13 -9.85 8.48
C ASN A 12 -27.96 -10.84 8.65
N TYR A 13 -28.17 -11.92 9.41
CA TYR A 13 -27.16 -12.97 9.58
C TYR A 13 -26.81 -13.64 8.23
N ARG A 14 -27.81 -14.07 7.46
CA ARG A 14 -27.58 -14.67 6.13
C ARG A 14 -26.84 -13.71 5.19
N LYS A 15 -27.21 -12.44 5.18
CA LYS A 15 -26.52 -11.40 4.41
C LYS A 15 -25.05 -11.30 4.83
N ALA A 16 -24.77 -11.23 6.13
CA ALA A 16 -23.41 -11.15 6.65
C ALA A 16 -22.55 -12.37 6.29
N VAL A 17 -23.10 -13.59 6.38
CA VAL A 17 -22.41 -14.82 5.98
C VAL A 17 -22.13 -14.83 4.48
N ASN A 18 -23.11 -14.50 3.64
CA ASN A 18 -22.92 -14.45 2.19
C ASN A 18 -21.86 -13.42 1.80
N THR A 19 -21.89 -12.21 2.35
CA THR A 19 -20.86 -11.19 2.13
C THR A 19 -19.50 -11.64 2.65
N GLY A 20 -19.46 -12.33 3.79
CA GLY A 20 -18.25 -12.92 4.35
C GLY A 20 -17.63 -13.99 3.44
N LEU A 21 -18.45 -14.87 2.87
CA LEU A 21 -18.00 -15.89 1.91
C LEU A 21 -17.47 -15.25 0.63
N LEU A 22 -18.21 -14.30 0.04
CA LEU A 22 -17.74 -13.57 -1.15
C LEU A 22 -16.41 -12.87 -0.90
N LYS A 23 -16.20 -12.32 0.29
CA LYS A 23 -14.92 -11.73 0.70
C LYS A 23 -13.81 -12.77 0.82
N VAL A 24 -14.07 -13.96 1.36
CA VAL A 24 -13.06 -15.04 1.44
C VAL A 24 -12.68 -15.52 0.04
N LEU A 25 -13.66 -15.74 -0.82
CA LEU A 25 -13.48 -16.11 -2.22
C LEU A 25 -12.61 -15.09 -2.98
N SER A 26 -12.93 -13.80 -2.84
CA SER A 26 -12.25 -12.73 -3.57
C SER A 26 -10.79 -12.55 -3.19
N LYS A 27 -10.37 -12.99 -1.99
CA LYS A 27 -8.96 -12.88 -1.57
C LYS A 27 -8.02 -13.54 -2.56
N MET A 28 -8.45 -14.64 -3.17
CA MET A 28 -7.71 -15.43 -4.17
C MET A 28 -8.25 -15.25 -5.59
N GLY A 29 -9.02 -14.19 -5.85
CA GLY A 29 -9.58 -13.93 -7.18
C GLY A 29 -10.66 -14.92 -7.63
N ILE A 30 -11.21 -15.74 -6.73
CA ILE A 30 -12.24 -16.73 -7.07
C ILE A 30 -13.60 -16.04 -7.09
N SER A 31 -14.34 -16.16 -8.21
CA SER A 31 -15.68 -15.58 -8.32
C SER A 31 -16.81 -16.54 -7.93
N LEU A 32 -16.62 -17.86 -8.13
CA LEU A 32 -17.67 -18.86 -7.99
C LEU A 32 -17.45 -19.75 -6.77
N PHE A 33 -18.49 -19.90 -5.94
CA PHE A 33 -18.47 -20.80 -4.79
C PHE A 33 -18.29 -22.27 -5.20
N SER A 34 -18.83 -22.68 -6.36
CA SER A 34 -18.66 -24.03 -6.90
C SER A 34 -17.21 -24.38 -7.18
N SER A 35 -16.39 -23.41 -7.63
CA SER A 35 -14.95 -23.60 -7.83
C SER A 35 -14.17 -23.66 -6.52
N TYR A 36 -14.66 -22.98 -5.47
CA TYR A 36 -14.04 -23.00 -4.14
C TYR A 36 -14.36 -24.28 -3.37
N CYS A 37 -15.52 -24.87 -3.61
CA CYS A 37 -15.94 -26.10 -2.96
C CYS A 37 -14.95 -27.23 -3.29
N GLY A 38 -14.31 -27.79 -2.26
CA GLY A 38 -13.30 -28.86 -2.42
C GLY A 38 -11.90 -28.38 -2.82
N ALA A 39 -11.69 -27.10 -3.12
CA ALA A 39 -10.38 -26.58 -3.56
C ALA A 39 -9.33 -26.48 -2.44
N GLN A 40 -9.75 -26.56 -1.17
CA GLN A 40 -8.87 -26.51 0.01
C GLN A 40 -7.93 -25.29 0.02
N ILE A 41 -8.49 -24.08 -0.17
CA ILE A 41 -7.76 -22.80 -0.13
C ILE A 41 -7.43 -22.40 1.32
N PHE A 42 -6.65 -23.25 2.00
CA PHE A 42 -6.25 -23.12 3.39
C PHE A 42 -4.84 -23.70 3.58
N GLU A 43 -4.11 -23.17 4.56
CA GLU A 43 -2.87 -23.76 5.06
C GLU A 43 -3.09 -24.22 6.51
N ILE A 44 -2.56 -25.40 6.85
CA ILE A 44 -2.80 -26.04 8.14
C ILE A 44 -1.58 -25.87 9.05
N TYR A 45 -1.79 -25.22 10.19
CA TYR A 45 -0.80 -25.12 11.27
C TYR A 45 -1.27 -25.91 12.50
N GLY A 46 -0.48 -26.91 12.93
CA GLY A 46 -0.73 -27.63 14.18
C GLY A 46 -1.60 -28.88 14.08
N LEU A 47 -1.83 -29.42 12.88
CA LEU A 47 -2.41 -30.77 12.71
C LEU A 47 -1.36 -31.74 12.17
N GLY A 48 -1.32 -32.93 12.74
CA GLY A 48 -0.38 -33.98 12.37
C GLY A 48 -0.72 -34.62 11.02
N LYS A 49 0.28 -35.27 10.43
CA LYS A 49 0.16 -35.93 9.12
C LYS A 49 -1.01 -36.91 9.06
N GLU A 50 -1.25 -37.66 10.13
CA GLU A 50 -2.38 -38.59 10.23
C GLU A 50 -3.73 -37.88 9.99
N VAL A 51 -3.99 -36.77 10.68
CA VAL A 51 -5.24 -36.00 10.56
C VAL A 51 -5.37 -35.40 9.17
N VAL A 52 -4.27 -34.86 8.62
CA VAL A 52 -4.25 -34.25 7.28
C VAL A 52 -4.53 -35.27 6.20
N GLU A 53 -3.87 -36.44 6.21
CA GLU A 53 -4.11 -37.49 5.21
C GLU A 53 -5.52 -38.08 5.31
N PHE A 54 -6.08 -38.18 6.51
CA PHE A 54 -7.43 -38.71 6.72
C PHE A 54 -8.53 -37.73 6.27
N SER A 55 -8.40 -36.43 6.61
CA SER A 55 -9.49 -35.45 6.47
C SER A 55 -9.25 -34.33 5.45
N PHE A 56 -8.00 -33.98 5.17
CA PHE A 56 -7.62 -32.76 4.41
C PHE A 56 -6.51 -33.04 3.39
N ARG A 57 -6.56 -34.21 2.76
CA ARG A 57 -5.51 -34.70 1.87
C ARG A 57 -5.20 -33.68 0.77
N GLY A 58 -3.92 -33.31 0.66
CA GLY A 58 -3.41 -32.30 -0.27
C GLY A 58 -3.13 -30.93 0.36
N SER A 59 -3.68 -30.64 1.54
CA SER A 59 -3.41 -29.38 2.25
C SER A 59 -1.99 -29.33 2.82
N ALA A 60 -1.35 -28.16 2.73
CA ALA A 60 -0.01 -27.96 3.28
C ALA A 60 -0.04 -27.95 4.82
N SER A 61 0.83 -28.76 5.45
CA SER A 61 1.09 -28.73 6.90
C SER A 61 2.54 -29.07 7.21
N ARG A 62 3.40 -28.05 7.32
CA ARG A 62 4.87 -28.19 7.32
C ARG A 62 5.50 -28.48 8.68
N ILE A 63 4.73 -28.35 9.75
CA ILE A 63 5.20 -28.46 11.13
C ILE A 63 4.51 -29.58 11.91
N GLY A 64 3.58 -30.30 11.27
CA GLY A 64 2.74 -31.30 11.95
C GLY A 64 1.96 -30.73 13.13
N GLY A 65 1.63 -31.60 14.09
CA GLY A 65 0.86 -31.26 15.27
C GLY A 65 -0.09 -32.39 15.66
N LEU A 66 -1.31 -32.02 16.06
CA LEU A 66 -2.29 -32.90 16.69
C LEU A 66 -2.53 -34.19 15.91
N THR A 67 -2.43 -35.32 16.60
CA THR A 67 -2.93 -36.64 16.17
C THR A 67 -4.45 -36.74 16.30
N LEU A 68 -5.07 -37.79 15.75
CA LEU A 68 -6.51 -38.03 15.93
C LEU A 68 -6.88 -38.18 17.41
N ASP A 69 -6.03 -38.86 18.19
CA ASP A 69 -6.22 -39.06 19.63
C ASP A 69 -6.15 -37.74 20.41
N GLU A 70 -5.19 -36.88 20.12
CA GLU A 70 -5.07 -35.57 20.80
C GLU A 70 -6.24 -34.66 20.45
N LEU A 71 -6.71 -34.67 19.19
CA LEU A 71 -7.89 -33.94 18.77
C LEU A 71 -9.15 -34.42 19.51
N ALA A 72 -9.30 -35.74 19.69
CA ALA A 72 -10.39 -36.33 20.47
C ALA A 72 -10.32 -35.90 21.94
N ARG A 73 -9.14 -35.91 22.56
CA ARG A 73 -8.94 -35.44 23.95
C ARG A 73 -9.29 -33.96 24.10
N GLU A 74 -8.82 -33.09 23.20
CA GLU A 74 -9.14 -31.67 23.23
C GLU A 74 -10.66 -31.45 23.14
N THR A 75 -11.33 -32.13 22.21
CA THR A 75 -12.79 -32.08 22.05
C THR A 75 -13.52 -32.54 23.32
N LEU A 76 -13.04 -33.61 23.96
CA LEU A 76 -13.58 -34.13 25.21
C LEU A 76 -13.46 -33.12 26.35
N THR A 77 -12.40 -32.29 26.39
CA THR A 77 -12.26 -31.27 27.44
C THR A 77 -13.41 -30.26 27.42
N PHE A 78 -13.88 -29.85 26.24
CA PHE A 78 -15.04 -28.97 26.10
C PHE A 78 -16.34 -29.67 26.47
N TRP A 79 -16.48 -30.95 26.08
CA TRP A 79 -17.64 -31.76 26.44
C TRP A 79 -17.77 -31.90 27.97
N VAL A 80 -16.68 -32.26 28.66
CA VAL A 80 -16.68 -32.37 30.12
C VAL A 80 -17.07 -31.06 30.79
N ARG A 81 -16.55 -29.92 30.33
CA ARG A 81 -16.91 -28.59 30.86
C ARG A 81 -18.39 -28.23 30.63
N ALA A 82 -18.97 -28.68 29.52
CA ALA A 82 -20.35 -28.37 29.16
C ALA A 82 -21.39 -29.25 29.88
N PHE A 83 -21.00 -30.44 30.34
CA PHE A 83 -21.90 -31.45 30.90
C PHE A 83 -21.57 -31.90 32.33
N SER A 84 -20.60 -31.28 33.01
CA SER A 84 -20.30 -31.55 34.43
C SER A 84 -21.40 -31.01 35.36
N GLU A 85 -21.58 -31.57 36.56
CA GLU A 85 -22.57 -31.09 37.54
C GLU A 85 -22.38 -29.60 37.92
N ASP A 86 -21.14 -29.10 37.87
CA ASP A 86 -20.76 -27.69 38.05
C ASP A 86 -20.85 -26.85 36.74
N THR A 87 -21.79 -27.15 35.84
CA THR A 87 -21.91 -26.44 34.55
C THR A 87 -22.08 -24.93 34.76
N ALA A 88 -21.20 -24.13 34.15
CA ALA A 88 -21.24 -22.69 34.24
C ALA A 88 -22.56 -22.10 33.68
N LYS A 89 -23.18 -21.19 34.41
CA LYS A 89 -24.44 -20.51 34.00
C LYS A 89 -24.30 -19.60 32.77
N ARG A 90 -23.06 -19.35 32.31
CA ARG A 90 -22.71 -18.46 31.20
C ARG A 90 -21.49 -19.01 30.47
N LEU A 91 -21.40 -18.72 29.18
CA LEU A 91 -20.20 -19.03 28.38
C LEU A 91 -18.98 -18.28 28.93
N GLU A 92 -17.85 -18.97 29.00
CA GLU A 92 -16.57 -18.40 29.39
C GLU A 92 -16.07 -17.40 28.34
N ASN A 93 -15.53 -16.27 28.79
CA ASN A 93 -14.93 -15.28 27.91
C ASN A 93 -13.40 -15.36 27.98
N PHE A 94 -12.83 -16.13 27.07
CA PHE A 94 -11.38 -16.35 26.98
C PHE A 94 -10.57 -15.12 26.56
N GLY A 95 -11.19 -14.02 26.11
CA GLY A 95 -10.44 -12.82 25.72
C GLY A 95 -9.72 -12.90 24.36
N PHE A 96 -10.07 -13.82 23.45
CA PHE A 96 -9.36 -14.00 22.18
C PHE A 96 -9.22 -12.74 21.29
N ILE A 97 -10.17 -11.80 21.35
CA ILE A 97 -10.16 -10.58 20.52
C ILE A 97 -9.50 -9.40 21.24
N GLN A 98 -9.80 -9.23 22.53
CA GLN A 98 -9.33 -8.14 23.37
C GLN A 98 -8.81 -8.72 24.68
N PHE A 99 -7.67 -8.19 25.11
CA PHE A 99 -7.03 -8.57 26.36
C PHE A 99 -8.01 -8.52 27.54
N ARG A 100 -8.00 -9.59 28.34
CA ARG A 100 -8.71 -9.70 29.61
C ARG A 100 -7.78 -10.30 30.68
N PRO A 101 -7.82 -9.80 31.92
CA PRO A 101 -7.16 -10.48 33.03
C PRO A 101 -7.64 -11.93 33.14
N GLY A 102 -6.70 -12.88 33.23
CA GLY A 102 -6.99 -14.31 33.33
C GLY A 102 -7.46 -15.01 32.04
N GLY A 103 -7.51 -14.29 30.91
CA GLY A 103 -7.83 -14.88 29.60
C GLY A 103 -6.59 -15.29 28.81
N GLU A 104 -6.78 -15.47 27.51
CA GLU A 104 -5.74 -15.79 26.53
C GLU A 104 -4.60 -14.76 26.56
N TYR A 105 -3.37 -15.26 26.40
CA TYR A 105 -2.20 -14.39 26.37
C TYR A 105 -2.18 -13.53 25.10
N HIS A 106 -1.82 -12.26 25.27
CA HIS A 106 -1.56 -11.36 24.16
C HIS A 106 -0.13 -10.82 24.25
N GLY A 107 0.67 -11.09 23.21
CA GLY A 107 2.03 -10.54 23.10
C GLY A 107 2.09 -9.01 23.08
N ASN A 108 0.98 -8.33 22.78
CA ASN A 108 0.80 -6.91 23.04
C ASN A 108 -0.30 -6.71 24.09
N ASN A 109 0.11 -6.35 25.30
CA ASN A 109 -0.78 -6.13 26.45
C ASN A 109 -0.45 -4.80 27.17
N PRO A 110 -1.36 -4.29 28.02
CA PRO A 110 -1.17 -3.02 28.72
C PRO A 110 0.04 -2.97 29.66
N GLU A 111 0.38 -4.08 30.31
CA GLU A 111 1.52 -4.15 31.23
C GLU A 111 2.85 -4.00 30.49
N MET A 112 3.04 -4.80 29.43
CA MET A 112 4.19 -4.69 28.53
C MET A 112 4.36 -3.27 27.99
N SER A 113 3.25 -2.62 27.59
CA SER A 113 3.27 -1.25 27.07
C SER A 113 3.74 -0.25 28.12
N LYS A 114 3.31 -0.40 29.38
CA LYS A 114 3.74 0.45 30.50
C LYS A 114 5.23 0.28 30.81
N LEU A 115 5.71 -0.96 30.84
CA LEU A 115 7.14 -1.26 31.09
C LEU A 115 8.01 -0.62 30.00
N LEU A 116 7.63 -0.77 28.74
CA LEU A 116 8.36 -0.16 27.63
C LEU A 116 8.33 1.37 27.69
N HIS A 117 7.16 1.99 27.94
CA HIS A 117 7.07 3.45 28.10
C HIS A 117 8.01 3.97 29.20
N LYS A 118 8.10 3.26 30.33
CA LYS A 118 8.99 3.64 31.42
C LYS A 118 10.45 3.63 30.95
N ALA A 119 10.88 2.54 30.31
CA ALA A 119 12.24 2.40 29.82
C ALA A 119 12.66 3.51 28.85
N VAL A 120 11.82 3.79 27.84
CA VAL A 120 12.17 4.76 26.79
C VAL A 120 12.14 6.21 27.25
N ARG A 121 11.23 6.57 28.16
CA ARG A 121 11.07 7.95 28.66
C ARG A 121 12.10 8.30 29.74
N GLU A 122 12.38 7.37 30.64
CA GLU A 122 13.39 7.55 31.70
C GLU A 122 14.82 7.34 31.19
N LYS A 123 15.00 6.85 29.95
CA LYS A 123 16.28 6.43 29.40
C LYS A 123 16.99 5.42 30.32
N SER A 124 16.25 4.46 30.84
CA SER A 124 16.70 3.54 31.89
C SER A 124 16.88 2.12 31.36
N GLU A 125 18.14 1.68 31.28
CA GLU A 125 18.50 0.29 30.95
C GLU A 125 17.92 -0.69 31.96
N THR A 126 17.90 -0.34 33.25
CA THR A 126 17.28 -1.17 34.29
C THR A 126 15.79 -1.38 34.04
N ALA A 127 15.06 -0.34 33.64
CA ALA A 127 13.65 -0.47 33.29
C ALA A 127 13.46 -1.30 32.01
N TYR A 128 14.38 -1.19 31.04
CA TYR A 128 14.37 -2.04 29.85
C TYR A 128 14.64 -3.51 30.17
N ALA A 129 15.54 -3.82 31.12
CA ALA A 129 15.77 -5.18 31.59
C ALA A 129 14.52 -5.81 32.20
N VAL A 130 13.70 -5.04 32.92
CA VAL A 130 12.39 -5.51 33.44
C VAL A 130 11.42 -5.81 32.28
N TYR A 131 11.42 -4.99 31.24
CA TYR A 131 10.65 -5.26 30.01
C TYR A 131 11.10 -6.56 29.34
N GLN A 132 12.41 -6.78 29.19
CA GLN A 132 12.98 -8.02 28.63
C GLN A 132 12.59 -9.23 29.48
N GLN A 133 12.67 -9.13 30.81
CA GLN A 133 12.25 -10.21 31.71
C GLN A 133 10.76 -10.53 31.57
N HIS A 134 9.89 -9.52 31.43
CA HIS A 134 8.47 -9.74 31.16
C HIS A 134 8.24 -10.51 29.85
N LEU A 135 9.00 -10.21 28.79
CA LEU A 135 8.96 -10.96 27.54
C LEU A 135 9.52 -12.37 27.66
N ALA A 136 10.59 -12.58 28.42
CA ALA A 136 11.22 -13.89 28.60
C ALA A 136 10.33 -14.86 29.39
N ASN A 137 9.53 -14.35 30.33
CA ASN A 137 8.66 -15.15 31.20
C ASN A 137 7.27 -15.45 30.60
N ARG A 138 7.02 -15.06 29.35
CA ARG A 138 5.72 -15.26 28.70
C ARG A 138 5.52 -16.73 28.28
N PRO A 139 4.27 -17.20 28.13
CA PRO A 139 4.02 -18.51 27.57
C PRO A 139 4.44 -18.59 26.10
N ILE A 140 4.68 -19.81 25.63
CA ILE A 140 4.89 -20.10 24.21
C ILE A 140 3.68 -19.60 23.42
N THR A 141 3.92 -18.73 22.45
CA THR A 141 2.89 -18.00 21.69
C THR A 141 3.11 -18.13 20.18
N VAL A 142 4.36 -18.15 19.71
CA VAL A 142 4.76 -18.17 18.30
C VAL A 142 5.88 -19.20 18.07
N PHE A 143 6.13 -19.62 16.82
CA PHE A 143 7.07 -20.72 16.55
C PHE A 143 8.49 -20.42 16.98
N ARG A 144 8.96 -19.18 16.83
CA ARG A 144 10.29 -18.77 17.32
C ARG A 144 10.49 -18.93 18.82
N ASP A 145 9.42 -19.03 19.62
CA ASP A 145 9.53 -19.28 21.06
C ASP A 145 10.00 -20.71 21.38
N LEU A 146 9.85 -21.61 20.41
CA LEU A 146 10.28 -23.01 20.47
C LEU A 146 11.75 -23.18 20.07
N LEU A 147 12.40 -22.09 19.66
CA LEU A 147 13.79 -22.09 19.22
C LEU A 147 14.68 -21.47 20.28
N GLU A 148 15.89 -21.98 20.39
CA GLU A 148 16.96 -21.36 21.18
C GLU A 148 18.27 -21.38 20.39
N PHE A 149 19.16 -20.46 20.74
CA PHE A 149 20.47 -20.41 20.13
C PHE A 149 21.37 -21.52 20.69
N LYS A 150 22.17 -22.09 19.80
CA LYS A 150 23.35 -22.88 20.13
C LYS A 150 24.54 -22.25 19.42
N SER A 151 25.60 -21.96 20.15
CA SER A 151 26.83 -21.45 19.56
C SER A 151 27.83 -22.57 19.32
N ASP A 152 28.55 -22.46 18.21
CA ASP A 152 29.75 -23.21 17.83
C ASP A 152 31.05 -22.50 18.27
N ARG A 153 30.96 -21.37 18.98
CA ARG A 153 32.08 -20.52 19.41
C ARG A 153 32.04 -20.20 20.89
N LYS A 154 33.18 -19.74 21.42
CA LYS A 154 33.26 -19.20 22.79
C LYS A 154 32.74 -17.75 22.82
N PRO A 155 32.07 -17.32 23.89
CA PRO A 155 31.68 -15.93 24.08
C PRO A 155 32.86 -14.95 23.94
N ILE A 156 32.59 -13.76 23.43
CA ILE A 156 33.54 -12.67 23.29
C ILE A 156 33.08 -11.44 24.08
N PRO A 157 33.98 -10.49 24.41
CA PRO A 157 33.56 -9.21 24.99
C PRO A 157 32.65 -8.42 24.03
N VAL A 158 31.58 -7.82 24.55
CA VAL A 158 30.62 -7.02 23.74
C VAL A 158 31.30 -5.86 22.98
N GLY A 159 32.40 -5.32 23.50
CA GLY A 159 33.20 -4.29 22.83
C GLY A 159 33.84 -4.71 21.50
N ARG A 160 33.92 -6.02 21.20
CA ARG A 160 34.34 -6.53 19.89
C ARG A 160 33.20 -6.61 18.87
N VAL A 161 31.96 -6.55 19.32
CA VAL A 161 30.78 -6.60 18.45
C VAL A 161 30.57 -5.24 17.80
N GLU A 162 30.15 -5.23 16.54
CA GLU A 162 29.81 -4.01 15.79
C GLU A 162 28.91 -3.07 16.61
N PRO A 163 29.05 -1.74 16.44
CA PRO A 163 28.35 -0.78 17.28
C PRO A 163 26.84 -0.81 17.00
N ALA A 164 26.03 -0.42 18.00
CA ALA A 164 24.58 -0.36 17.87
C ALA A 164 24.14 0.54 16.70
N SER A 165 24.88 1.60 16.41
CA SER A 165 24.65 2.50 15.28
C SER A 165 24.71 1.79 13.91
N SER A 166 25.51 0.73 13.76
CA SER A 166 25.56 -0.09 12.53
C SER A 166 24.35 -1.02 12.43
N ILE A 167 23.92 -1.58 13.56
CA ILE A 167 22.79 -2.52 13.62
C ILE A 167 21.46 -1.81 13.30
N VAL A 168 21.24 -0.61 13.84
CA VAL A 168 19.98 0.13 13.65
C VAL A 168 19.69 0.54 12.20
N GLU A 169 20.71 0.60 11.33
CA GLU A 169 20.50 0.86 9.89
C GLU A 169 19.65 -0.22 9.20
N ARG A 170 19.61 -1.42 9.80
CA ARG A 170 18.81 -2.56 9.35
C ARG A 170 17.37 -2.50 9.88
N PHE A 171 17.09 -1.59 10.80
CA PHE A 171 15.76 -1.43 11.37
C PHE A 171 14.92 -0.51 10.49
N CYS A 172 13.72 -1.00 10.21
CA CYS A 172 12.71 -0.27 9.48
C CYS A 172 11.46 -0.15 10.34
N THR A 173 10.69 0.93 10.19
CA THR A 173 9.29 0.92 10.64
C THR A 173 8.37 0.59 9.49
N GLY A 174 7.39 -0.29 9.72
CA GLY A 174 6.44 -0.68 8.67
C GLY A 174 5.58 0.49 8.19
N GLY A 175 5.09 0.44 6.95
CA GLY A 175 4.22 1.46 6.37
C GLY A 175 2.88 1.58 7.09
N MET A 176 2.74 2.60 7.93
CA MET A 176 1.53 2.90 8.70
C MET A 176 0.96 4.23 8.21
N SER A 177 -0.12 4.18 7.42
CA SER A 177 -0.58 5.36 6.69
C SER A 177 -0.90 6.56 7.59
N LEU A 178 -0.47 7.74 7.16
CA LEU A 178 -1.07 9.00 7.59
C LEU A 178 -2.58 8.97 7.34
N GLY A 179 -3.37 9.13 8.40
CA GLY A 179 -4.82 8.88 8.41
C GLY A 179 -5.18 7.73 9.35
N ALA A 180 -4.49 6.59 9.25
CA ALA A 180 -4.62 5.51 10.25
C ALA A 180 -3.98 5.94 11.58
N ILE A 181 -2.79 6.53 11.52
CA ILE A 181 -2.13 7.21 12.63
C ILE A 181 -2.18 8.72 12.47
N SER A 182 -2.03 9.44 13.57
CA SER A 182 -1.97 10.90 13.59
C SER A 182 -0.69 11.41 12.93
N ARG A 183 -0.70 12.66 12.48
CA ARG A 183 0.49 13.29 11.89
C ARG A 183 1.63 13.38 12.90
N GLU A 184 1.29 13.63 14.16
CA GLU A 184 2.23 13.71 15.27
C GLU A 184 2.97 12.38 15.44
N THR A 185 2.26 11.26 15.42
CA THR A 185 2.89 9.92 15.49
C THR A 185 3.73 9.65 14.24
N HIS A 186 3.16 9.89 13.06
CA HIS A 186 3.79 9.54 11.80
C HIS A 186 5.11 10.29 11.58
N GLU A 187 5.11 11.60 11.82
CA GLU A 187 6.27 12.46 11.65
C GLU A 187 7.32 12.21 12.76
N THR A 188 6.89 11.94 14.00
CA THR A 188 7.79 11.55 15.10
C THR A 188 8.58 10.29 14.77
N ILE A 189 7.91 9.28 14.21
CA ILE A 189 8.55 8.04 13.77
C ILE A 189 9.58 8.34 12.67
N ALA A 190 9.21 9.14 11.67
CA ALA A 190 10.12 9.47 10.58
C ALA A 190 11.40 10.17 11.07
N ILE A 191 11.25 11.20 11.92
CA ILE A 191 12.39 11.92 12.49
C ILE A 191 13.29 10.98 13.30
N ALA A 192 12.71 10.10 14.12
CA ALA A 192 13.48 9.14 14.91
C ALA A 192 14.30 8.17 14.05
N MET A 193 13.70 7.62 12.98
CA MET A 193 14.41 6.71 12.08
C MET A 193 15.52 7.42 11.31
N ASN A 194 15.27 8.65 10.84
CA ASN A 194 16.27 9.44 10.14
C ASN A 194 17.45 9.80 11.05
N ARG A 195 17.21 10.10 12.34
CA ARG A 195 18.28 10.30 13.34
C ARG A 195 19.15 9.05 13.54
N LEU A 196 18.59 7.85 13.39
CA LEU A 196 19.29 6.58 13.56
C LEU A 196 20.05 6.12 12.30
N GLY A 197 19.74 6.68 11.13
CA GLY A 197 20.13 6.06 9.84
C GLY A 197 19.33 4.79 9.50
N GLY A 198 18.27 4.50 10.28
CA GLY A 198 17.28 3.48 9.92
C GLY A 198 16.23 4.08 8.96
N LYS A 199 15.16 3.33 8.68
CA LYS A 199 14.18 3.73 7.64
C LYS A 199 12.75 3.75 8.14
N SER A 200 12.05 4.87 7.99
CA SER A 200 10.59 4.92 8.16
C SER A 200 9.88 4.74 6.82
N ASN A 201 8.59 4.41 6.87
CA ASN A 201 7.76 4.14 5.69
C ASN A 201 6.45 4.95 5.75
N SER A 202 6.10 5.63 4.66
CA SER A 202 4.91 6.50 4.55
C SER A 202 3.56 5.78 4.71
N GLY A 203 3.54 4.47 4.47
CA GLY A 203 2.31 3.72 4.26
C GLY A 203 1.48 4.23 3.08
N GLU A 204 0.26 3.70 2.96
CA GLU A 204 -0.66 3.90 1.82
C GLU A 204 -1.38 5.25 1.77
N GLY A 205 -0.92 6.26 2.53
CA GLY A 205 -1.70 7.47 2.81
C GLY A 205 -1.26 8.74 2.09
N GLY A 206 -0.20 8.68 1.28
CA GLY A 206 0.52 9.86 0.81
C GLY A 206 1.43 10.44 1.91
N GLU A 207 2.17 11.49 1.55
CA GLU A 207 3.02 12.23 2.48
C GLU A 207 3.00 13.72 2.15
N ASP A 208 2.93 14.55 3.19
CA ASP A 208 2.90 16.01 3.05
C ASP A 208 4.27 16.54 2.59
N PRO A 209 4.36 17.30 1.48
CA PRO A 209 5.61 17.85 0.96
C PRO A 209 6.41 18.70 1.96
N ILE A 210 5.75 19.31 2.95
CA ILE A 210 6.43 20.10 4.00
C ILE A 210 7.48 19.28 4.76
N ARG A 211 7.36 17.95 4.75
CA ARG A 211 8.23 17.02 5.48
C ARG A 211 9.56 16.74 4.81
N TRP A 212 9.71 17.06 3.52
CA TRP A 212 10.87 16.62 2.73
C TRP A 212 12.11 17.47 2.91
N LYS A 213 11.99 18.66 3.53
CA LYS A 213 13.12 19.53 3.83
C LYS A 213 13.59 19.33 5.28
N PRO A 214 14.90 19.42 5.54
CA PRO A 214 15.42 19.49 6.91
C PRO A 214 14.90 20.74 7.63
N LEU A 215 14.62 20.62 8.93
CA LEU A 215 14.22 21.72 9.78
C LEU A 215 15.43 22.59 10.12
N THR A 216 15.26 23.91 9.96
CA THR A 216 16.28 24.92 10.28
C THR A 216 15.78 25.98 11.26
N ASP A 217 14.54 25.83 11.73
CA ASP A 217 13.78 26.78 12.54
C ASP A 217 13.53 26.26 13.95
N VAL A 218 14.36 25.32 14.43
CA VAL A 218 14.17 24.70 15.73
C VAL A 218 14.73 25.58 16.85
N VAL A 219 13.86 25.98 17.78
CA VAL A 219 14.19 26.72 19.01
C VAL A 219 13.55 25.98 20.20
N ASP A 220 14.35 25.71 21.24
CA ASP A 220 13.92 24.99 22.46
C ASP A 220 13.19 23.66 22.23
N GLY A 221 13.51 22.98 21.12
CA GLY A 221 12.91 21.70 20.74
C GLY A 221 11.57 21.79 20.00
N TYR A 222 11.19 22.99 19.54
CA TYR A 222 10.00 23.29 18.77
C TYR A 222 10.36 23.94 17.42
N SER A 223 9.57 23.68 16.39
CA SER A 223 9.72 24.24 15.04
C SER A 223 8.42 24.94 14.65
N SER A 224 8.49 26.11 14.01
CA SER A 224 7.29 26.76 13.46
C SER A 224 6.75 26.02 12.22
N THR A 225 7.60 25.29 11.51
CA THR A 225 7.23 24.42 10.39
C THR A 225 6.40 23.21 10.84
N LEU A 226 6.75 22.58 11.96
CA LEU A 226 6.03 21.43 12.54
C LEU A 226 5.66 21.70 14.02
N PRO A 227 4.72 22.64 14.29
CA PRO A 227 4.46 23.16 15.63
C PRO A 227 3.80 22.16 16.58
N HIS A 228 3.19 21.10 16.05
CA HIS A 228 2.56 20.02 16.81
C HIS A 228 3.56 18.96 17.32
N LEU A 229 4.84 19.05 16.95
CA LEU A 229 5.89 18.14 17.40
C LEU A 229 6.73 18.75 18.53
N LYS A 230 7.42 17.89 19.28
CA LYS A 230 8.26 18.26 20.43
C LYS A 230 9.57 17.49 20.41
N GLY A 231 10.60 18.03 21.05
CA GLY A 231 11.92 17.39 21.16
C GLY A 231 12.69 17.35 19.84
N LEU A 232 12.45 18.34 18.98
CA LEU A 232 13.08 18.53 17.69
C LEU A 232 14.51 19.10 17.82
N ARG A 233 15.29 19.03 16.74
CA ARG A 233 16.64 19.61 16.60
C ARG A 233 16.83 20.11 15.17
N ASN A 234 17.63 21.15 14.99
CA ASN A 234 18.02 21.58 13.63
C ASN A 234 18.71 20.44 12.90
N GLY A 235 18.34 20.23 11.63
CA GLY A 235 18.76 19.10 10.81
C GLY A 235 17.81 17.89 10.86
N ASP A 236 16.82 17.85 11.76
CA ASP A 236 15.77 16.84 11.70
C ASP A 236 15.01 16.92 10.38
N THR A 237 14.67 15.77 9.79
CA THR A 237 13.76 15.70 8.65
C THR A 237 12.66 14.71 8.95
N ALA A 238 11.42 15.09 8.64
CA ALA A 238 10.25 14.25 8.83
C ALA A 238 9.93 13.43 7.58
N THR A 239 10.79 13.40 6.56
CA THR A 239 10.58 12.59 5.34
C THR A 239 10.58 11.11 5.68
N SER A 240 9.71 10.31 5.04
CA SER A 240 9.85 8.86 5.09
C SER A 240 10.80 8.40 4.01
N ALA A 241 11.87 7.70 4.39
CA ALA A 241 12.86 7.15 3.45
C ALA A 241 12.22 6.15 2.48
N ILE A 242 11.26 5.35 2.97
CA ILE A 242 10.46 4.43 2.17
C ILE A 242 9.10 5.07 1.87
N LYS A 243 8.69 5.06 0.60
CA LYS A 243 7.39 5.55 0.17
C LYS A 243 6.58 4.44 -0.49
N GLN A 244 5.36 4.23 -0.01
CA GLN A 244 4.56 3.08 -0.41
C GLN A 244 3.65 3.40 -1.60
N VAL A 245 3.63 2.49 -2.57
CA VAL A 245 2.71 2.45 -3.70
C VAL A 245 1.74 1.29 -3.44
N ALA A 246 0.49 1.61 -3.13
CA ALA A 246 -0.58 0.65 -2.83
C ALA A 246 -1.76 0.81 -3.81
N SER A 247 -2.69 -0.15 -3.83
CA SER A 247 -3.82 -0.22 -4.78
C SER A 247 -4.69 1.04 -4.87
N GLY A 248 -4.78 1.85 -3.80
CA GLY A 248 -5.53 3.11 -3.85
C GLY A 248 -4.82 4.25 -4.57
N ARG A 249 -3.50 4.16 -4.79
CA ARG A 249 -2.62 5.23 -5.30
C ARG A 249 -2.80 6.57 -4.58
N PHE A 250 -3.21 6.54 -3.32
CA PHE A 250 -3.42 7.75 -2.54
C PHE A 250 -2.10 8.49 -2.29
N GLY A 251 -2.05 9.76 -2.70
CA GLY A 251 -0.88 10.63 -2.56
C GLY A 251 0.35 10.15 -3.33
N VAL A 252 0.17 9.26 -4.32
CA VAL A 252 1.25 8.84 -5.22
C VAL A 252 1.32 9.83 -6.37
N THR A 253 2.25 10.78 -6.28
CA THR A 253 2.57 11.77 -7.31
C THR A 253 4.02 11.62 -7.77
N PRO A 254 4.41 12.20 -8.92
CA PRO A 254 5.80 12.19 -9.37
C PRO A 254 6.76 12.72 -8.29
N THR A 255 6.41 13.85 -7.67
CA THR A 255 7.24 14.46 -6.61
C THR A 255 7.31 13.60 -5.35
N PHE A 256 6.22 12.91 -5.00
CA PHE A 256 6.25 11.91 -3.95
C PHE A 256 7.27 10.82 -4.27
N LEU A 257 7.21 10.23 -5.49
CA LEU A 257 8.07 9.12 -5.89
C LEU A 257 9.57 9.47 -5.94
N VAL A 258 9.92 10.66 -6.43
CA VAL A 258 11.33 11.11 -6.56
C VAL A 258 11.97 11.58 -5.25
N ASN A 259 11.18 11.71 -4.18
CA ASN A 259 11.67 12.04 -2.84
C ASN A 259 11.77 10.81 -1.92
N ALA A 260 11.80 9.61 -2.51
CA ALA A 260 12.02 8.35 -1.80
C ALA A 260 13.45 7.84 -2.00
N ASP A 261 14.02 7.23 -0.96
CA ASP A 261 15.22 6.39 -1.07
C ASP A 261 14.82 4.96 -1.48
N GLN A 262 13.61 4.55 -1.11
CA GLN A 262 13.02 3.27 -1.50
C GLN A 262 11.54 3.42 -1.81
N LEU A 263 11.05 2.68 -2.81
CA LEU A 263 9.65 2.60 -3.17
C LEU A 263 9.11 1.21 -2.80
N GLU A 264 8.00 1.14 -2.08
CA GLU A 264 7.41 -0.14 -1.64
C GLU A 264 6.10 -0.43 -2.36
N ILE A 265 6.10 -1.42 -3.24
CA ILE A 265 4.88 -1.99 -3.81
C ILE A 265 4.23 -2.86 -2.73
N LYS A 266 3.10 -2.40 -2.23
CA LYS A 266 2.33 -3.11 -1.19
C LYS A 266 1.31 -4.05 -1.82
N VAL A 267 1.73 -5.27 -2.13
CA VAL A 267 0.82 -6.33 -2.59
C VAL A 267 -0.13 -6.74 -1.46
N ALA A 268 0.37 -6.93 -0.24
CA ALA A 268 -0.46 -7.35 0.89
C ALA A 268 0.08 -6.87 2.25
N GLN A 269 -0.70 -7.11 3.32
CA GLN A 269 -0.28 -6.93 4.72
C GLN A 269 -0.83 -8.05 5.61
N GLY A 270 -0.08 -8.46 6.63
CA GLY A 270 -0.41 -9.65 7.43
C GLY A 270 -1.78 -9.63 8.12
N ALA A 271 -2.26 -8.46 8.51
CA ALA A 271 -3.56 -8.33 9.19
C ALA A 271 -4.80 -8.53 8.28
N LYS A 272 -4.61 -8.54 6.95
CA LYS A 272 -5.65 -8.70 5.93
C LYS A 272 -5.07 -8.99 4.54
N PRO A 273 -4.37 -10.11 4.36
CA PRO A 273 -4.00 -10.53 3.00
C PRO A 273 -5.24 -10.78 2.15
N GLY A 274 -5.12 -10.50 0.85
CA GLY A 274 -6.21 -10.58 -0.13
C GLY A 274 -7.26 -9.45 -0.04
N GLU A 275 -7.00 -8.38 0.73
CA GLU A 275 -7.88 -7.23 0.84
C GLU A 275 -7.11 -5.90 0.77
N GLY A 276 -7.82 -4.82 0.43
CA GLY A 276 -7.26 -3.47 0.36
C GLY A 276 -7.15 -2.72 1.70
N GLY A 277 -6.50 -1.56 1.63
CA GLY A 277 -6.49 -0.53 2.66
C GLY A 277 -7.90 -0.13 3.12
N GLN A 278 -8.05 0.25 4.39
CA GLN A 278 -9.33 0.69 4.94
C GLN A 278 -9.12 1.88 5.86
N LEU A 279 -9.75 3.01 5.53
CA LEU A 279 -9.81 4.19 6.37
C LEU A 279 -11.27 4.61 6.57
N PRO A 280 -11.82 4.50 7.81
CA PRO A 280 -13.18 4.93 8.10
C PRO A 280 -13.38 6.41 7.77
N GLY A 281 -14.54 6.77 7.21
CA GLY A 281 -14.85 8.13 6.74
C GLY A 281 -14.66 9.22 7.80
N LYS A 282 -15.00 8.93 9.06
CA LYS A 282 -14.74 9.83 10.21
C LYS A 282 -13.26 10.17 10.46
N LYS A 283 -12.32 9.42 9.87
CA LYS A 283 -10.87 9.70 9.89
C LYS A 283 -10.39 10.39 8.62
N VAL A 284 -11.24 10.57 7.63
CA VAL A 284 -10.95 11.32 6.41
C VAL A 284 -11.27 12.78 6.69
N SER A 285 -10.41 13.41 7.50
CA SER A 285 -10.48 14.85 7.76
C SER A 285 -10.15 15.64 6.49
N PRO A 286 -10.43 16.96 6.44
CA PRO A 286 -10.05 17.79 5.29
C PRO A 286 -8.58 17.68 4.93
N TYR A 287 -7.69 17.60 5.93
CA TYR A 287 -6.25 17.39 5.73
C TYR A 287 -5.96 16.05 5.02
N ILE A 288 -6.57 14.96 5.47
CA ILE A 288 -6.38 13.63 4.87
C ILE A 288 -7.00 13.57 3.47
N ALA A 289 -8.18 14.16 3.28
CA ALA A 289 -8.84 14.21 1.99
C ALA A 289 -7.99 14.93 0.94
N ARG A 290 -7.39 16.08 1.31
CA ARG A 290 -6.46 16.82 0.47
C ARG A 290 -5.25 15.98 0.07
N LEU A 291 -4.56 15.36 1.03
CA LEU A 291 -3.37 14.54 0.74
C LEU A 291 -3.67 13.36 -0.19
N ARG A 292 -4.90 12.85 -0.14
CA ARG A 292 -5.31 11.66 -0.89
C ARG A 292 -6.08 11.99 -2.16
N ASN A 293 -6.29 13.27 -2.49
CA ASN A 293 -7.17 13.73 -3.56
C ASN A 293 -8.52 12.99 -3.54
N SER A 294 -9.14 13.01 -2.36
CA SER A 294 -10.42 12.37 -2.05
C SER A 294 -11.38 13.35 -1.38
N LYS A 295 -12.58 12.88 -1.02
CA LYS A 295 -13.63 13.72 -0.41
C LYS A 295 -13.65 13.58 1.13
N PRO A 296 -13.74 14.69 1.89
CA PRO A 296 -13.85 14.64 3.35
C PRO A 296 -15.03 13.80 3.82
N GLY A 297 -14.87 13.05 4.91
CA GLY A 297 -15.93 12.24 5.52
C GLY A 297 -16.29 10.95 4.77
N VAL A 298 -15.85 10.78 3.52
CA VAL A 298 -16.12 9.59 2.71
C VAL A 298 -15.15 8.45 3.11
N PRO A 299 -15.64 7.23 3.40
CA PRO A 299 -14.76 6.11 3.72
C PRO A 299 -13.89 5.71 2.51
N LEU A 300 -12.61 5.44 2.76
CA LEU A 300 -11.68 4.98 1.72
C LEU A 300 -11.43 3.49 1.91
N ILE A 301 -12.06 2.68 1.07
CA ILE A 301 -11.79 1.25 0.93
C ILE A 301 -11.03 1.08 -0.37
N SER A 302 -9.75 0.77 -0.29
CA SER A 302 -8.94 0.56 -1.49
C SER A 302 -9.35 -0.72 -2.21
N PRO A 303 -9.18 -0.80 -3.53
CA PRO A 303 -9.34 -2.05 -4.26
C PRO A 303 -8.46 -3.15 -3.63
N PRO A 304 -8.91 -4.41 -3.57
CA PRO A 304 -8.04 -5.52 -3.14
C PRO A 304 -6.80 -5.69 -4.02
N PRO A 305 -6.91 -5.74 -5.37
CA PRO A 305 -5.74 -5.83 -6.23
C PRO A 305 -5.17 -4.45 -6.57
N HIS A 306 -3.91 -4.43 -6.97
CA HIS A 306 -3.40 -3.38 -7.83
C HIS A 306 -3.96 -3.60 -9.25
N HIS A 307 -4.63 -2.61 -9.83
CA HIS A 307 -5.24 -2.78 -11.17
C HIS A 307 -4.22 -2.77 -12.32
N ASP A 308 -2.94 -2.58 -12.00
CA ASP A 308 -1.77 -2.69 -12.86
C ASP A 308 -0.86 -3.87 -12.44
N ILE A 309 -1.39 -4.83 -11.67
CA ILE A 309 -0.69 -6.08 -11.30
C ILE A 309 -1.71 -7.22 -11.30
N TYR A 310 -1.88 -7.90 -12.44
CA TYR A 310 -2.66 -9.14 -12.55
C TYR A 310 -1.80 -10.39 -12.78
N SER A 311 -0.52 -10.19 -13.03
CA SER A 311 0.46 -11.25 -13.25
C SER A 311 1.85 -10.83 -12.75
N ILE A 312 2.83 -11.72 -12.88
CA ILE A 312 4.21 -11.42 -12.48
C ILE A 312 4.90 -10.45 -13.45
N GLU A 313 4.55 -10.49 -14.73
CA GLU A 313 5.01 -9.55 -15.74
C GLU A 313 4.44 -8.15 -15.54
N ASP A 314 3.21 -8.03 -15.03
CA ASP A 314 2.63 -6.74 -14.65
C ASP A 314 3.34 -6.16 -13.41
N LEU A 315 3.69 -7.00 -12.43
CA LEU A 315 4.53 -6.58 -11.30
C LEU A 315 5.89 -6.09 -11.80
N ALA A 316 6.51 -6.81 -12.74
CA ALA A 316 7.76 -6.39 -13.37
C ALA A 316 7.59 -5.04 -14.10
N GLN A 317 6.45 -4.80 -14.73
CA GLN A 317 6.15 -3.53 -15.38
C GLN A 317 6.03 -2.39 -14.37
N LEU A 318 5.36 -2.59 -13.22
CA LEU A 318 5.32 -1.57 -12.17
C LEU A 318 6.70 -1.34 -11.55
N ILE A 319 7.50 -2.38 -11.32
CA ILE A 319 8.89 -2.21 -10.86
C ILE A 319 9.68 -1.37 -11.88
N PHE A 320 9.53 -1.67 -13.18
CA PHE A 320 10.14 -0.91 -14.25
C PHE A 320 9.68 0.56 -14.24
N ASP A 321 8.39 0.84 -14.08
CA ASP A 321 7.83 2.20 -13.99
C ASP A 321 8.42 3.00 -12.81
N LEU A 322 8.61 2.35 -11.65
CA LEU A 322 9.15 2.98 -10.46
C LEU A 322 10.65 3.28 -10.58
N HIS A 323 11.43 2.36 -11.15
CA HIS A 323 12.82 2.65 -11.53
C HIS A 323 12.92 3.71 -12.64
N GLN A 324 11.91 3.81 -13.50
CA GLN A 324 11.88 4.79 -14.57
C GLN A 324 11.77 6.20 -14.00
N VAL A 325 10.80 6.45 -13.12
CA VAL A 325 10.59 7.78 -12.50
C VAL A 325 11.66 8.12 -11.45
N ASN A 326 12.17 7.13 -10.71
CA ASN A 326 13.23 7.35 -9.73
C ASN A 326 14.31 6.25 -9.83
N PRO A 327 15.31 6.42 -10.72
CA PRO A 327 16.35 5.41 -10.94
C PRO A 327 17.30 5.24 -9.75
N LYS A 328 17.21 6.11 -8.73
CA LYS A 328 18.03 6.05 -7.51
C LYS A 328 17.33 5.34 -6.35
N ALA A 329 16.04 5.05 -6.46
CA ALA A 329 15.29 4.38 -5.39
C ALA A 329 15.28 2.86 -5.60
N LYS A 330 15.58 2.13 -4.52
CA LYS A 330 15.36 0.67 -4.50
C LYS A 330 13.88 0.36 -4.47
N VAL A 331 13.42 -0.62 -5.25
CA VAL A 331 12.04 -1.08 -5.26
C VAL A 331 11.89 -2.31 -4.38
N SER A 332 11.00 -2.22 -3.42
CA SER A 332 10.63 -3.28 -2.49
C SER A 332 9.23 -3.82 -2.80
N VAL A 333 9.05 -5.14 -2.66
CA VAL A 333 7.73 -5.78 -2.80
C VAL A 333 7.34 -6.40 -1.46
N LYS A 334 6.24 -5.92 -0.88
CA LYS A 334 5.72 -6.39 0.40
C LYS A 334 4.70 -7.51 0.19
N LEU A 335 5.10 -8.71 0.58
CA LEU A 335 4.32 -9.95 0.55
C LEU A 335 3.89 -10.36 1.97
N VAL A 336 2.93 -11.27 2.06
CA VAL A 336 2.50 -11.87 3.33
C VAL A 336 2.83 -13.34 3.29
N SER A 337 3.43 -13.85 4.37
CA SER A 337 3.80 -15.25 4.51
C SER A 337 2.59 -16.16 4.32
N GLU A 338 2.73 -17.13 3.42
CA GLU A 338 1.83 -18.26 3.20
C GLU A 338 2.57 -19.33 2.39
N ALA A 339 2.10 -20.57 2.39
CA ALA A 339 2.68 -21.61 1.56
C ALA A 339 2.67 -21.22 0.06
N GLY A 340 3.84 -21.30 -0.58
CA GLY A 340 4.04 -20.93 -1.98
C GLY A 340 4.74 -19.59 -2.17
N ILE A 341 4.94 -18.83 -1.08
CA ILE A 341 5.62 -17.52 -1.13
C ILE A 341 7.05 -17.61 -1.69
N GLY A 342 7.77 -18.73 -1.52
CA GLY A 342 9.13 -18.87 -2.06
C GLY A 342 9.15 -18.85 -3.60
N THR A 343 8.13 -19.45 -4.22
CA THR A 343 7.92 -19.40 -5.67
C THR A 343 7.63 -17.98 -6.13
N VAL A 344 6.73 -17.28 -5.44
CA VAL A 344 6.39 -15.88 -5.72
C VAL A 344 7.63 -15.00 -5.56
N ALA A 345 8.40 -15.16 -4.49
CA ALA A 345 9.63 -14.41 -4.24
C ALA A 345 10.68 -14.62 -5.35
N SER A 346 10.77 -15.82 -5.92
CA SER A 346 11.63 -16.07 -7.08
C SER A 346 11.17 -15.30 -8.32
N GLY A 347 9.85 -15.24 -8.56
CA GLY A 347 9.27 -14.37 -9.58
C GLY A 347 9.61 -12.89 -9.35
N VAL A 348 9.43 -12.41 -8.12
CA VAL A 348 9.72 -11.02 -7.71
C VAL A 348 11.19 -10.66 -7.92
N ALA A 349 12.12 -11.54 -7.55
CA ALA A 349 13.55 -11.33 -7.78
C ALA A 349 13.91 -11.30 -9.27
N LYS A 350 13.20 -12.07 -10.11
CA LYS A 350 13.35 -12.04 -11.58
C LYS A 350 12.70 -10.81 -12.22
N ALA A 351 11.67 -10.25 -11.56
CA ALA A 351 10.97 -9.04 -11.95
C ALA A 351 11.74 -7.74 -11.62
N ASN A 352 13.02 -7.86 -11.22
CA ASN A 352 13.95 -6.77 -10.96
C ASN A 352 13.75 -6.01 -9.65
N ALA A 353 13.01 -6.55 -8.67
CA ALA A 353 12.93 -5.94 -7.35
C ALA A 353 14.29 -5.99 -6.61
N ASP A 354 14.61 -4.96 -5.83
CA ASP A 354 15.81 -4.93 -4.98
C ASP A 354 15.58 -5.55 -3.61
N ILE A 355 14.34 -5.53 -3.13
CA ILE A 355 13.98 -5.92 -1.77
C ILE A 355 12.68 -6.73 -1.79
N ILE A 356 12.66 -7.83 -1.04
CA ILE A 356 11.45 -8.59 -0.78
C ILE A 356 11.16 -8.49 0.71
N GLN A 357 9.99 -7.94 1.06
CA GLN A 357 9.52 -7.93 2.43
C GLN A 357 8.54 -9.08 2.68
N ILE A 358 8.84 -9.92 3.67
CA ILE A 358 7.97 -11.00 4.15
C ILE A 358 7.27 -10.54 5.44
N SER A 359 5.96 -10.36 5.38
CA SER A 359 5.15 -9.97 6.55
C SER A 359 4.43 -11.16 7.16
N GLY A 360 4.53 -11.33 8.48
CA GLY A 360 3.79 -12.34 9.24
C GLY A 360 2.32 -11.95 9.49
N TYR A 361 1.48 -12.95 9.73
CA TYR A 361 0.05 -12.79 10.08
C TYR A 361 -0.19 -11.90 11.31
N ASP A 362 0.79 -11.79 12.19
CA ASP A 362 0.75 -11.04 13.45
C ASP A 362 1.09 -9.54 13.29
N GLY A 363 1.15 -9.05 12.04
CA GLY A 363 1.26 -7.63 11.72
C GLY A 363 0.07 -6.79 12.23
N GLY A 364 0.34 -5.54 12.63
CA GLY A 364 -0.69 -4.61 13.10
C GLY A 364 -1.57 -4.01 11.99
N THR A 365 -2.71 -3.42 12.37
CA THR A 365 -3.57 -2.65 11.46
C THR A 365 -4.39 -1.59 12.19
N GLY A 366 -4.66 -0.46 11.51
CA GLY A 366 -5.58 0.56 12.01
C GLY A 366 -7.05 0.18 11.86
N ALA A 367 -7.39 -0.60 10.82
CA ALA A 367 -8.74 -1.11 10.53
C ALA A 367 -8.69 -2.36 9.63
N SER A 368 -9.37 -3.42 10.05
CA SER A 368 -9.48 -4.69 9.31
C SER A 368 -10.67 -5.51 9.86
N PRO A 369 -11.30 -6.37 9.04
CA PRO A 369 -12.23 -7.38 9.54
C PRO A 369 -11.55 -8.29 10.57
N ILE A 370 -12.27 -8.62 11.64
CA ILE A 370 -11.76 -9.53 12.68
C ILE A 370 -11.43 -10.91 12.10
N SER A 371 -12.23 -11.39 11.14
CA SER A 371 -12.00 -12.66 10.46
C SER A 371 -10.62 -12.69 9.79
N SER A 372 -10.22 -11.61 9.13
CA SER A 372 -8.92 -11.53 8.45
C SER A 372 -7.75 -11.43 9.43
N ILE A 373 -7.90 -10.65 10.51
CA ILE A 373 -6.89 -10.58 11.58
C ILE A 373 -6.61 -11.95 12.22
N LYS A 374 -7.64 -12.81 12.27
CA LYS A 374 -7.57 -14.10 12.99
C LYS A 374 -7.32 -15.31 12.11
N HIS A 375 -7.61 -15.23 10.81
CA HIS A 375 -7.71 -16.41 9.94
C HIS A 375 -7.08 -16.22 8.55
N ALA A 376 -6.29 -15.18 8.33
CA ALA A 376 -5.65 -14.97 7.03
C ALA A 376 -4.17 -14.58 7.20
N GLY A 377 -3.30 -15.21 6.40
CA GLY A 377 -1.84 -15.08 6.50
C GLY A 377 -1.20 -16.11 7.43
N GLY A 378 0.09 -16.32 7.24
CA GLY A 378 0.91 -17.31 7.94
C GLY A 378 2.02 -16.70 8.82
N PRO A 379 2.65 -17.51 9.68
CA PRO A 379 3.81 -17.10 10.49
C PRO A 379 5.01 -16.77 9.62
N TRP A 380 5.65 -15.63 9.87
CA TRP A 380 6.79 -15.19 9.05
C TRP A 380 7.97 -16.15 9.12
N GLU A 381 8.11 -16.94 10.20
CA GLU A 381 9.15 -17.96 10.33
C GLU A 381 9.07 -18.96 9.16
N LEU A 382 7.87 -19.39 8.79
CA LEU A 382 7.66 -20.33 7.69
C LEU A 382 7.90 -19.68 6.33
N GLY A 383 7.37 -18.47 6.12
CA GLY A 383 7.54 -17.75 4.85
C GLY A 383 8.97 -17.31 4.60
N LEU A 384 9.70 -16.91 5.66
CA LEU A 384 11.11 -16.56 5.59
C LEU A 384 11.96 -17.78 5.25
N ALA A 385 11.73 -18.92 5.92
CA ALA A 385 12.42 -20.16 5.61
C ALA A 385 12.18 -20.59 4.14
N GLU A 386 10.92 -20.58 3.69
CA GLU A 386 10.58 -20.93 2.30
C GLU A 386 11.25 -19.99 1.29
N THR A 387 11.19 -18.68 1.54
CA THR A 387 11.77 -17.64 0.68
C THR A 387 13.28 -17.80 0.59
N GLN A 388 13.96 -17.92 1.74
CA GLN A 388 15.41 -18.08 1.81
C GLN A 388 15.87 -19.33 1.05
N GLN A 389 15.23 -20.47 1.32
CA GLN A 389 15.58 -21.74 0.68
C GLN A 389 15.35 -21.70 -0.83
N THR A 390 14.20 -21.19 -1.26
CA THR A 390 13.86 -21.14 -2.68
C THR A 390 14.78 -20.20 -3.45
N LEU A 391 15.09 -19.01 -2.91
CA LEU A 391 15.98 -18.06 -3.56
C LEU A 391 17.43 -18.56 -3.64
N ILE A 392 17.92 -19.29 -2.63
CA ILE A 392 19.25 -19.91 -2.69
C ILE A 392 19.25 -21.03 -3.74
N GLY A 393 18.27 -21.93 -3.70
CA GLY A 393 18.15 -23.06 -4.63
C GLY A 393 18.08 -22.61 -6.09
N ASN A 394 17.51 -21.44 -6.37
CA ASN A 394 17.43 -20.85 -7.72
C ASN A 394 18.60 -19.90 -8.06
N GLY A 395 19.57 -19.68 -7.17
CA GLY A 395 20.68 -18.75 -7.40
C GLY A 395 20.26 -17.28 -7.49
N LEU A 396 19.13 -16.91 -6.86
CA LEU A 396 18.55 -15.56 -6.90
C LEU A 396 18.78 -14.77 -5.61
N ARG A 397 19.19 -15.42 -4.51
CA ARG A 397 19.30 -14.79 -3.18
C ARG A 397 20.17 -13.54 -3.11
N GLU A 398 21.23 -13.48 -3.91
CA GLU A 398 22.15 -12.33 -3.95
C GLU A 398 21.56 -11.09 -4.63
N ARG A 399 20.47 -11.24 -5.39
CA ARG A 399 19.82 -10.12 -6.10
C ARG A 399 18.98 -9.26 -5.18
N VAL A 400 18.52 -9.81 -4.06
CA VAL A 400 17.50 -9.15 -3.23
C VAL A 400 17.91 -9.08 -1.76
N ILE A 401 17.56 -7.97 -1.13
CA ILE A 401 17.55 -7.82 0.32
C ILE A 401 16.25 -8.46 0.84
N ILE A 402 16.33 -9.35 1.82
CA ILE A 402 15.15 -9.91 2.48
C ILE A 402 14.85 -9.11 3.74
N ARG A 403 13.70 -8.42 3.76
CA ARG A 403 13.18 -7.75 4.95
C ARG A 403 12.09 -8.59 5.57
N VAL A 404 11.98 -8.61 6.90
CA VAL A 404 10.89 -9.33 7.58
C VAL A 404 10.21 -8.42 8.61
N ASP A 405 8.89 -8.53 8.75
CA ASP A 405 8.12 -7.92 9.84
C ASP A 405 7.02 -8.86 10.35
N GLY A 406 6.45 -8.52 11.51
CA GLY A 406 5.41 -9.32 12.16
C GLY A 406 5.75 -9.61 13.63
N GLY A 407 5.11 -8.85 14.53
CA GLY A 407 5.22 -9.10 15.97
C GLY A 407 6.60 -8.93 16.63
N PHE A 408 7.59 -8.32 15.95
CA PHE A 408 8.92 -8.05 16.51
C PHE A 408 8.85 -7.16 17.76
N LYS A 409 9.55 -7.58 18.81
CA LYS A 409 9.54 -6.99 20.17
C LYS A 409 10.92 -6.81 20.77
N SER A 410 11.86 -7.69 20.45
CA SER A 410 13.16 -7.71 21.12
C SER A 410 14.32 -7.97 20.15
N GLY A 411 15.55 -7.85 20.66
CA GLY A 411 16.77 -8.25 19.94
C GLY A 411 16.80 -9.75 19.63
N VAL A 412 16.19 -10.60 20.46
CA VAL A 412 16.01 -12.04 20.16
C VAL A 412 15.23 -12.26 18.86
N ASP A 413 14.14 -11.52 18.63
CA ASP A 413 13.38 -11.66 17.37
C ASP A 413 14.24 -11.31 16.15
N VAL A 414 15.05 -10.26 16.26
CA VAL A 414 16.00 -9.84 15.22
C VAL A 414 17.01 -10.94 14.92
N LEU A 415 17.62 -11.53 15.94
CA LEU A 415 18.65 -12.55 15.77
C LEU A 415 18.11 -13.87 15.23
N ILE A 416 16.90 -14.28 15.63
CA ILE A 416 16.25 -15.47 15.06
C ILE A 416 15.98 -15.24 13.58
N ALA A 417 15.39 -14.09 13.24
CA ALA A 417 15.17 -13.73 11.84
C ALA A 417 16.47 -13.65 11.02
N ALA A 418 17.54 -13.10 11.61
CA ALA A 418 18.86 -13.06 11.00
C ALA A 418 19.36 -14.48 10.69
N ALA A 419 19.38 -15.36 11.70
CA ALA A 419 19.79 -16.76 11.56
C ALA A 419 18.96 -17.50 10.49
N MET A 420 17.69 -17.13 10.32
CA MET A 420 16.81 -17.68 9.27
C MET A 420 17.00 -17.05 7.88
N GLY A 421 17.77 -15.97 7.76
CA GLY A 421 18.21 -15.40 6.48
C GLY A 421 17.75 -13.97 6.17
N ALA A 422 17.10 -13.28 7.10
CA ALA A 422 16.69 -11.88 6.91
C ALA A 422 17.88 -10.91 7.00
N ASP A 423 17.81 -9.84 6.21
CA ASP A 423 18.80 -8.76 6.13
C ASP A 423 18.39 -7.50 6.92
N GLU A 424 17.07 -7.24 6.97
CA GLU A 424 16.44 -6.07 7.58
C GLU A 424 15.16 -6.46 8.37
N TYR A 425 14.81 -5.65 9.37
CA TYR A 425 13.82 -6.00 10.39
C TYR A 425 12.81 -4.86 10.60
N GLY A 426 11.52 -5.16 10.42
CA GLY A 426 10.44 -4.19 10.46
C GLY A 426 9.67 -4.15 11.78
N PHE A 427 9.45 -2.95 12.31
CA PHE A 427 8.76 -2.69 13.57
C PHE A 427 7.59 -1.72 13.37
N GLY A 428 6.35 -2.21 13.48
CA GLY A 428 5.15 -1.36 13.41
C GLY A 428 4.61 -1.02 14.80
N THR A 429 3.96 -2.01 15.43
CA THR A 429 3.26 -1.83 16.72
C THR A 429 4.18 -1.34 17.83
N LEU A 430 5.42 -1.84 17.90
CA LEU A 430 6.34 -1.45 18.97
C LEU A 430 6.87 -0.03 18.78
N ALA A 431 7.04 0.43 17.53
CA ALA A 431 7.34 1.83 17.28
C ALA A 431 6.19 2.72 17.78
N MET A 432 4.93 2.34 17.51
CA MET A 432 3.77 3.07 18.04
C MET A 432 3.68 3.05 19.57
N ILE A 433 3.99 1.91 20.21
CA ILE A 433 4.03 1.79 21.67
C ILE A 433 5.15 2.67 22.23
N ALA A 434 6.37 2.60 21.71
CA ALA A 434 7.47 3.46 22.16
C ALA A 434 7.10 4.97 22.08
N THR A 435 6.31 5.37 21.08
CA THR A 435 5.81 6.76 20.95
C THR A 435 4.53 7.08 21.74
N GLY A 436 3.90 6.12 22.44
CA GLY A 436 2.78 6.41 23.36
C GLY A 436 1.57 5.49 23.29
N CYS A 437 1.50 4.51 22.39
CA CYS A 437 0.34 3.61 22.29
C CYS A 437 0.17 2.76 23.56
N ILE A 438 -1.06 2.69 24.07
CA ILE A 438 -1.42 1.89 25.26
C ILE A 438 -2.20 0.61 24.92
N MET A 439 -2.23 0.20 23.65
CA MET A 439 -2.93 -1.00 23.18
C MET A 439 -4.44 -1.04 23.48
N ALA A 440 -5.13 0.09 23.39
CA ALA A 440 -6.59 0.18 23.57
C ALA A 440 -7.41 -0.52 22.46
N ARG A 441 -6.81 -0.83 21.30
CA ARG A 441 -7.43 -1.54 20.16
C ARG A 441 -8.71 -0.89 19.59
N ILE A 442 -8.79 0.44 19.68
CA ILE A 442 -9.89 1.26 19.12
C ILE A 442 -9.42 2.18 18.00
N CYS A 443 -8.35 1.81 17.29
CA CYS A 443 -7.73 2.63 16.23
C CYS A 443 -8.70 3.03 15.11
N HIS A 444 -9.61 2.11 14.76
CA HIS A 444 -10.66 2.30 13.74
C HIS A 444 -11.78 3.23 14.19
N THR A 445 -11.91 3.53 15.49
CA THR A 445 -13.03 4.31 16.02
C THR A 445 -12.79 5.82 15.98
N ASN A 446 -11.56 6.26 15.67
CA ASN A 446 -11.10 7.64 15.78
C ASN A 446 -11.04 8.17 17.22
N ASN A 447 -11.17 7.30 18.24
CA ASN A 447 -11.22 7.70 19.66
C ASN A 447 -9.96 7.28 20.43
N CYS A 448 -8.79 7.31 19.79
CA CYS A 448 -7.54 6.95 20.47
C CYS A 448 -7.29 7.89 21.67
N PRO A 449 -7.18 7.39 22.90
CA PRO A 449 -7.15 8.22 24.10
C PRO A 449 -5.85 9.02 24.27
N VAL A 450 -4.80 8.63 23.54
CA VAL A 450 -3.42 9.14 23.63
C VAL A 450 -2.96 9.82 22.34
N GLY A 451 -3.88 10.16 21.43
CA GLY A 451 -3.55 10.92 20.23
C GLY A 451 -2.75 10.17 19.14
N VAL A 452 -2.50 8.87 19.29
CA VAL A 452 -1.69 8.09 18.35
C VAL A 452 -2.44 7.71 17.06
N ALA A 453 -3.68 7.23 17.18
CA ALA A 453 -4.46 6.67 16.07
C ALA A 453 -5.79 7.41 15.87
N SER A 454 -5.73 8.73 15.86
CA SER A 454 -6.88 9.64 15.75
C SER A 454 -6.57 10.81 14.82
N GLN A 455 -7.61 11.30 14.14
CA GLN A 455 -7.58 12.58 13.41
C GLN A 455 -8.35 13.69 14.14
N ARG A 456 -8.93 13.41 15.31
CA ARG A 456 -9.58 14.40 16.19
C ARG A 456 -8.52 15.24 16.89
N GLU A 457 -8.54 16.54 16.67
CA GLU A 457 -7.49 17.46 17.12
C GLU A 457 -7.35 17.48 18.65
N GLU A 458 -8.46 17.47 19.37
CA GLU A 458 -8.50 17.42 20.83
C GLU A 458 -7.92 16.12 21.42
N LEU A 459 -7.91 15.04 20.63
CA LEU A 459 -7.24 13.79 21.01
C LEU A 459 -5.77 13.81 20.58
N ARG A 460 -5.44 14.35 19.40
CA ARG A 460 -4.05 14.51 18.93
C ARG A 460 -3.23 15.40 19.86
N ALA A 461 -3.84 16.43 20.46
CA ALA A 461 -3.20 17.28 21.47
C ALA A 461 -2.68 16.51 22.70
N ARG A 462 -3.15 15.28 22.92
CA ARG A 462 -2.71 14.37 23.99
C ARG A 462 -1.51 13.50 23.62
N PHE A 463 -1.01 13.60 22.38
CA PHE A 463 0.11 12.79 21.91
C PHE A 463 1.36 13.04 22.76
N PRO A 464 1.93 12.01 23.41
CA PRO A 464 3.02 12.19 24.37
C PRO A 464 4.41 11.96 23.77
N GLY A 465 4.51 11.40 22.56
CA GLY A 465 5.75 10.84 22.04
C GLY A 465 6.76 11.89 21.59
N LEU A 466 8.05 11.59 21.83
CA LEU A 466 9.18 12.35 21.29
C LEU A 466 9.99 11.48 20.33
N PRO A 467 10.65 12.04 19.30
CA PRO A 467 11.53 11.24 18.44
C PRO A 467 12.64 10.56 19.24
N GLY A 468 13.11 11.19 20.33
CA GLY A 468 14.11 10.63 21.24
C GLY A 468 13.67 9.33 21.92
N ASP A 469 12.38 9.15 22.24
CA ASP A 469 11.89 7.94 22.90
C ASP A 469 12.03 6.72 21.98
N LEU A 470 11.70 6.89 20.70
CA LEU A 470 11.84 5.83 19.71
C LEU A 470 13.31 5.56 19.35
N VAL A 471 14.16 6.59 19.35
CA VAL A 471 15.63 6.43 19.24
C VAL A 471 16.14 5.52 20.37
N ASN A 472 15.76 5.79 21.62
CA ASN A 472 16.18 4.98 22.76
C ASN A 472 15.73 3.52 22.60
N PHE A 473 14.47 3.30 22.19
CA PHE A 473 13.94 1.95 21.96
C PHE A 473 14.81 1.15 20.99
N PHE A 474 15.13 1.70 19.82
CA PHE A 474 15.93 0.98 18.83
C PHE A 474 17.38 0.78 19.27
N LEU A 475 17.96 1.73 20.01
CA LEU A 475 19.29 1.53 20.61
C LEU A 475 19.27 0.39 21.64
N TYR A 476 18.22 0.27 22.46
CA TYR A 476 18.09 -0.86 23.38
C TYR A 476 17.98 -2.21 22.66
N ILE A 477 17.19 -2.28 21.59
CA ILE A 477 17.10 -3.48 20.75
C ILE A 477 18.47 -3.82 20.15
N ALA A 478 19.18 -2.82 19.63
CA ALA A 478 20.50 -3.02 19.05
C ALA A 478 21.54 -3.47 20.10
N GLU A 479 21.53 -2.90 21.31
CA GLU A 479 22.41 -3.35 22.40
C GLU A 479 22.06 -4.78 22.87
N GLU A 480 20.78 -5.17 22.89
CA GLU A 480 20.39 -6.56 23.12
C GLU A 480 20.96 -7.49 22.04
N VAL A 481 20.86 -7.11 20.77
CA VAL A 481 21.48 -7.84 19.65
C VAL A 481 22.98 -7.99 19.87
N ARG A 482 23.69 -6.91 20.26
CA ARG A 482 25.13 -6.95 20.53
C ARG A 482 25.47 -7.88 21.68
N GLY A 483 24.73 -7.81 22.78
CA GLY A 483 24.93 -8.66 23.95
C GLY A 483 24.80 -10.14 23.61
N ILE A 484 23.80 -10.52 22.83
CA ILE A 484 23.61 -11.92 22.43
C ILE A 484 24.65 -12.35 21.39
N LEU A 485 25.00 -11.53 20.39
CA LEU A 485 26.10 -11.84 19.46
C LEU A 485 27.41 -12.09 20.22
N ALA A 486 27.70 -11.28 21.23
CA ALA A 486 28.85 -11.44 22.10
C ALA A 486 28.82 -12.79 22.84
N GLN A 487 27.66 -13.16 23.40
CA GLN A 487 27.46 -14.47 24.04
C GLN A 487 27.63 -15.63 23.05
N LEU A 488 27.20 -15.46 21.80
CA LEU A 488 27.37 -16.46 20.74
C LEU A 488 28.79 -16.46 20.16
N GLY A 489 29.67 -15.50 20.49
CA GLY A 489 31.04 -15.45 19.97
C GLY A 489 31.17 -14.89 18.55
N TYR A 490 30.23 -14.04 18.13
CA TYR A 490 30.19 -13.42 16.80
C TYR A 490 30.36 -11.90 16.89
N GLU A 491 31.12 -11.31 15.97
CA GLU A 491 31.45 -9.88 15.99
C GLU A 491 30.46 -9.03 15.19
N LYS A 492 29.78 -9.63 14.20
CA LYS A 492 28.86 -8.91 13.32
C LYS A 492 27.58 -9.70 13.13
N LEU A 493 26.47 -8.99 12.93
CA LEU A 493 25.19 -9.58 12.55
C LEU A 493 25.30 -10.29 11.19
N ASP A 494 26.13 -9.78 10.29
CA ASP A 494 26.45 -10.42 9.01
C ASP A 494 26.98 -11.86 9.19
N ASP A 495 27.67 -12.16 10.30
CA ASP A 495 28.30 -13.46 10.51
C ASP A 495 27.27 -14.58 10.80
N ILE A 496 26.05 -14.21 11.18
CA ILE A 496 24.99 -15.16 11.55
C ILE A 496 23.85 -15.22 10.52
N ILE A 497 23.80 -14.33 9.53
CA ILE A 497 22.66 -14.28 8.61
C ILE A 497 22.60 -15.57 7.78
N GLY A 498 21.47 -16.28 7.88
CA GLY A 498 21.22 -17.57 7.23
C GLY A 498 21.83 -18.80 7.93
N ARG A 499 22.51 -18.62 9.07
CA ARG A 499 23.08 -19.70 9.88
C ARG A 499 22.03 -20.37 10.76
N THR A 500 21.09 -21.10 10.14
CA THR A 500 20.06 -21.87 10.87
C THR A 500 20.66 -22.96 11.76
N ASP A 501 21.90 -23.38 11.49
CA ASP A 501 22.67 -24.28 12.33
C ASP A 501 23.02 -23.68 13.72
N LEU A 502 22.86 -22.36 13.92
CA LEU A 502 22.95 -21.73 15.24
C LEU A 502 21.64 -21.82 16.03
N LEU A 503 20.61 -22.43 15.47
CA LEU A 503 19.33 -22.66 16.13
C LEU A 503 19.14 -24.15 16.47
N LYS A 504 18.42 -24.41 17.55
CA LYS A 504 17.88 -25.73 17.88
C LYS A 504 16.50 -25.61 18.53
N PRO A 505 15.69 -26.68 18.50
CA PRO A 505 14.49 -26.76 19.30
C PRO A 505 14.84 -26.65 20.78
N ARG A 506 14.00 -25.94 21.54
CA ARG A 506 14.02 -25.96 23.00
C ARG A 506 13.43 -27.26 23.50
N ASP A 507 13.97 -27.76 24.61
CA ASP A 507 13.41 -28.90 25.31
C ASP A 507 12.20 -28.45 26.16
N ILE A 508 11.04 -28.35 25.51
CA ILE A 508 9.78 -27.93 26.13
C ILE A 508 8.62 -28.83 25.70
N SER A 509 7.77 -29.20 26.66
CA SER A 509 6.52 -29.89 26.38
C SER A 509 5.42 -28.87 26.16
N LEU A 510 4.77 -28.94 24.99
CA LEU A 510 3.57 -28.17 24.72
C LEU A 510 2.34 -28.84 25.33
N VAL A 511 1.31 -28.04 25.61
CA VAL A 511 0.09 -28.51 26.28
C VAL A 511 -0.70 -29.52 25.43
N LYS A 512 -0.71 -29.34 24.11
CA LYS A 512 -1.63 -30.06 23.21
C LYS A 512 -0.99 -31.14 22.34
N THR A 513 0.20 -30.86 21.80
CA THR A 513 0.87 -31.72 20.81
C THR A 513 2.33 -31.33 20.70
N HIS A 514 3.14 -32.22 20.15
CA HIS A 514 4.49 -31.89 19.68
C HIS A 514 4.44 -31.29 18.27
N LEU A 515 5.41 -30.43 17.93
CA LEU A 515 5.57 -29.84 16.60
C LEU A 515 6.91 -30.26 16.01
N ASP A 516 6.94 -30.50 14.71
CA ASP A 516 8.18 -30.73 13.95
C ASP A 516 8.75 -29.40 13.46
N LEU A 517 9.91 -29.02 14.01
CA LEU A 517 10.60 -27.78 13.65
C LEU A 517 11.69 -27.99 12.60
N SER A 518 11.83 -29.19 12.05
CA SER A 518 12.88 -29.53 11.07
C SER A 518 12.84 -28.62 9.85
N TYR A 519 11.64 -28.25 9.39
CA TYR A 519 11.46 -27.33 8.26
C TYR A 519 12.10 -25.95 8.53
N LEU A 520 11.90 -25.38 9.73
CA LEU A 520 12.46 -24.08 10.12
C LEU A 520 13.99 -24.12 10.26
N LEU A 521 14.53 -25.27 10.63
CA LEU A 521 15.96 -25.47 10.89
C LEU A 521 16.73 -25.95 9.64
N SER A 522 16.01 -26.41 8.62
CA SER A 522 16.60 -26.89 7.38
C SER A 522 17.34 -25.76 6.63
N SER A 523 18.43 -26.14 5.97
CA SER A 523 19.22 -25.23 5.15
C SER A 523 19.57 -25.92 3.83
N VAL A 524 19.55 -25.14 2.76
CA VAL A 524 19.98 -25.55 1.41
C VAL A 524 21.31 -24.91 1.02
N GLY A 525 22.03 -24.34 2.00
CA GLY A 525 23.28 -23.61 1.82
C GLY A 525 23.21 -22.19 2.38
N LEU A 526 24.34 -21.48 2.28
CA LEU A 526 24.46 -20.08 2.69
C LEU A 526 24.52 -19.16 1.47
N PRO A 527 24.10 -17.88 1.60
CA PRO A 527 24.37 -16.87 0.58
C PRO A 527 25.88 -16.75 0.33
N LYS A 528 26.30 -16.52 -0.93
CA LYS A 528 27.74 -16.36 -1.25
C LYS A 528 28.27 -14.97 -0.89
N ARG A 529 27.38 -13.98 -0.77
CA ARG A 529 27.69 -12.60 -0.35
C ARG A 529 27.13 -12.35 1.04
N SER A 530 27.82 -11.51 1.82
CA SER A 530 27.29 -11.05 3.09
C SER A 530 26.09 -10.12 2.89
N SER A 531 25.24 -10.01 3.91
CA SER A 531 24.09 -9.10 3.88
C SER A 531 24.50 -7.64 3.64
N THR A 532 25.60 -7.17 4.25
CA THR A 532 26.15 -5.83 3.98
C THR A 532 26.54 -5.65 2.51
N SER A 533 27.17 -6.66 1.89
CA SER A 533 27.52 -6.62 0.48
C SER A 533 26.27 -6.56 -0.41
N ILE A 534 25.24 -7.34 -0.09
CA ILE A 534 23.96 -7.33 -0.82
C ILE A 534 23.28 -5.96 -0.71
N ARG A 535 23.21 -5.41 0.52
CA ARG A 535 22.59 -4.11 0.80
C ARG A 535 23.26 -2.94 0.07
N LYS A 536 24.59 -2.99 -0.06
CA LYS A 536 25.41 -1.95 -0.72
C LYS A 536 25.44 -2.04 -2.25
N GLN A 537 24.82 -3.05 -2.86
CA GLN A 537 24.66 -3.08 -4.31
C GLN A 537 23.89 -1.84 -4.78
N GLU A 538 24.27 -1.33 -5.95
CA GLU A 538 23.49 -0.33 -6.67
C GLU A 538 22.06 -0.82 -6.93
N VAL A 539 21.16 0.13 -7.17
CA VAL A 539 19.78 -0.16 -7.59
C VAL A 539 19.81 -0.96 -8.89
N HIS A 540 18.92 -1.95 -9.04
CA HIS A 540 18.78 -2.66 -10.31
C HIS A 540 18.38 -1.71 -11.43
N SER A 541 19.01 -1.85 -12.60
CA SER A 541 18.76 -0.99 -13.75
C SER A 541 17.66 -1.56 -14.65
N ASN A 542 16.88 -0.67 -15.27
CA ASN A 542 16.00 -1.01 -16.40
C ASN A 542 16.78 -1.34 -17.70
N GLY A 543 18.11 -1.15 -17.70
CA GLY A 543 18.91 -1.14 -18.90
C GLY A 543 18.74 0.16 -19.69
N PRO A 544 19.24 0.22 -20.95
CA PRO A 544 19.01 1.35 -21.84
C PRO A 544 17.51 1.52 -22.14
N VAL A 545 17.00 2.74 -21.97
CA VAL A 545 15.60 3.10 -22.26
C VAL A 545 15.54 4.32 -23.18
N LEU A 546 14.44 4.49 -23.92
CA LEU A 546 14.28 5.61 -24.85
C LEU A 546 14.45 6.98 -24.16
N ASP A 547 13.91 7.14 -22.94
CA ASP A 547 14.07 8.38 -22.17
C ASP A 547 15.53 8.75 -21.90
N ASP A 548 16.48 7.81 -21.86
CA ASP A 548 17.90 8.13 -21.72
C ASP A 548 18.43 8.83 -22.96
N THR A 549 17.95 8.43 -24.14
CA THR A 549 18.30 9.10 -25.40
C THR A 549 17.67 10.49 -25.46
N LEU A 550 16.42 10.63 -25.01
CA LEU A 550 15.72 11.92 -24.97
C LEU A 550 16.36 12.90 -23.98
N LEU A 551 16.76 12.43 -22.80
CA LEU A 551 17.48 13.25 -21.81
C LEU A 551 18.94 13.52 -22.21
N GLN A 552 19.49 12.85 -23.22
CA GLN A 552 20.78 13.20 -23.81
C GLN A 552 20.67 14.25 -24.93
N ASP A 553 19.46 14.53 -25.43
CA ASP A 553 19.24 15.61 -26.39
C ASP A 553 19.45 16.97 -25.69
N PRO A 554 20.44 17.79 -26.15
CA PRO A 554 20.75 19.06 -25.52
C PRO A 554 19.58 20.05 -25.49
N GLU A 555 18.67 20.00 -26.48
CA GLU A 555 17.51 20.90 -26.52
C GLU A 555 16.46 20.50 -25.48
N ILE A 556 16.24 19.20 -25.26
CA ILE A 556 15.33 18.72 -24.21
C ILE A 556 15.89 19.10 -22.84
N MET A 557 17.19 18.87 -22.62
CA MET A 557 17.82 19.24 -21.35
C MET A 557 17.85 20.75 -21.13
N ASP A 558 18.14 21.56 -22.14
CA ASP A 558 18.06 23.03 -22.05
C ASP A 558 16.64 23.50 -21.74
N ALA A 559 15.61 22.87 -22.30
CA ALA A 559 14.22 23.17 -21.99
C ALA A 559 13.84 22.81 -20.55
N ILE A 560 14.32 21.68 -20.04
CA ILE A 560 14.14 21.30 -18.64
C ILE A 560 14.94 22.22 -17.72
N GLU A 561 16.18 22.57 -18.05
CA GLU A 561 17.06 23.29 -17.15
C GLU A 561 16.72 24.78 -17.04
N ASN A 562 16.34 25.38 -18.17
CA ASN A 562 16.09 26.81 -18.32
C ASN A 562 14.62 27.13 -18.61
N GLU A 563 13.72 26.17 -18.38
CA GLU A 563 12.26 26.32 -18.48
C GLU A 563 11.80 26.88 -19.84
N LYS A 564 12.41 26.38 -20.93
CA LYS A 564 12.09 26.77 -22.31
C LYS A 564 11.06 25.84 -22.94
N MET A 565 10.66 26.20 -24.16
CA MET A 565 9.83 25.38 -25.02
C MET A 565 10.70 24.59 -26.00
N VAL A 566 10.40 23.30 -26.19
CA VAL A 566 11.02 22.45 -27.21
C VAL A 566 9.98 21.62 -27.93
N HIS A 567 10.23 21.34 -29.21
CA HIS A 567 9.42 20.44 -30.04
C HIS A 567 10.31 19.34 -30.63
N LYS A 568 9.94 18.08 -30.41
CA LYS A 568 10.66 16.93 -30.98
C LYS A 568 9.67 15.91 -31.52
N THR A 569 10.07 15.24 -32.59
CA THR A 569 9.33 14.13 -33.18
C THR A 569 10.23 12.90 -33.24
N MET A 570 9.73 11.75 -32.82
CA MET A 570 10.49 10.50 -32.77
C MET A 570 9.62 9.28 -33.06
N SER A 571 10.24 8.17 -33.43
CA SER A 571 9.56 6.88 -33.56
C SER A 571 9.42 6.20 -32.21
N ILE A 572 8.39 5.38 -32.04
CA ILE A 572 8.17 4.55 -30.85
C ILE A 572 7.68 3.15 -31.23
N TYR A 573 8.11 2.15 -30.46
CA TYR A 573 7.72 0.75 -30.64
C TYR A 573 7.22 0.15 -29.32
N ASN A 574 6.49 -0.96 -29.41
CA ASN A 574 5.84 -1.56 -28.22
C ASN A 574 6.83 -2.02 -27.14
N VAL A 575 8.11 -2.17 -27.49
CA VAL A 575 9.21 -2.47 -26.55
C VAL A 575 9.64 -1.25 -25.74
N ASP A 576 9.34 -0.04 -26.22
CA ASP A 576 9.60 1.23 -25.53
C ASP A 576 8.51 1.46 -24.49
N ARG A 577 8.81 1.05 -23.26
CA ARG A 577 7.88 1.07 -22.13
C ARG A 577 8.16 2.26 -21.22
N SER A 578 7.11 2.78 -20.58
CA SER A 578 7.18 3.85 -19.58
C SER A 578 7.87 5.12 -20.12
N VAL A 579 7.75 5.35 -21.43
CA VAL A 579 8.31 6.52 -22.10
C VAL A 579 7.71 7.79 -21.49
N CYS A 580 8.55 8.80 -21.31
CA CYS A 580 8.34 10.05 -20.57
C CYS A 580 8.39 9.92 -19.04
N GLY A 581 8.36 8.71 -18.45
CA GLY A 581 8.37 8.54 -17.00
C GLY A 581 9.66 9.04 -16.34
N ARG A 582 10.83 8.88 -16.99
CA ARG A 582 12.12 9.34 -16.45
C ARG A 582 12.28 10.84 -16.62
N ILE A 583 11.80 11.38 -17.75
CA ILE A 583 11.74 12.83 -17.97
C ILE A 583 10.88 13.49 -16.89
N ALA A 584 9.70 12.93 -16.61
CA ALA A 584 8.83 13.44 -15.56
C ALA A 584 9.48 13.36 -14.18
N GLY A 585 10.23 12.29 -13.89
CA GLY A 585 11.04 12.18 -12.68
C GLY A 585 12.09 13.28 -12.54
N VAL A 586 12.81 13.62 -13.62
CA VAL A 586 13.80 14.72 -13.64
C VAL A 586 13.12 16.06 -13.36
N ILE A 587 11.99 16.34 -14.02
CA ILE A 587 11.22 17.57 -13.82
C ILE A 587 10.71 17.65 -12.38
N ALA A 588 10.03 16.62 -11.90
CA ALA A 588 9.44 16.58 -10.56
C ALA A 588 10.51 16.71 -9.46
N LYS A 589 11.72 16.15 -9.67
CA LYS A 589 12.81 16.28 -8.69
C LYS A 589 13.30 17.72 -8.55
N LYS A 590 13.31 18.48 -9.64
CA LYS A 590 13.80 19.87 -9.66
C LYS A 590 12.71 20.87 -9.30
N TYR A 591 11.50 20.69 -9.82
CA TYR A 591 10.44 21.68 -9.80
C TYR A 591 9.22 21.29 -8.95
N GLY A 592 9.15 20.05 -8.48
CA GLY A 592 7.94 19.50 -7.88
C GLY A 592 6.82 19.28 -8.90
N ASP A 593 5.61 19.01 -8.42
CA ASP A 593 4.48 18.61 -9.27
C ASP A 593 3.87 19.78 -10.05
N THR A 594 4.18 21.03 -9.71
CA THR A 594 3.53 22.23 -10.30
C THR A 594 4.49 23.37 -10.64
N GLY A 595 5.80 23.22 -10.36
CA GLY A 595 6.73 24.34 -10.44
C GLY A 595 7.45 24.52 -11.78
N PHE A 596 7.23 23.63 -12.77
CA PHE A 596 7.93 23.70 -14.05
C PHE A 596 7.19 24.65 -15.00
N ALA A 597 7.85 25.75 -15.39
CA ALA A 597 7.27 26.73 -16.30
C ALA A 597 7.58 26.49 -17.79
N GLY A 598 8.43 25.49 -18.10
CA GLY A 598 8.79 25.14 -19.48
C GLY A 598 7.73 24.31 -20.21
N GLN A 599 7.99 23.99 -21.47
CA GLN A 599 7.11 23.17 -22.31
C GLN A 599 7.86 22.14 -23.14
N LEU A 600 7.61 20.86 -22.88
CA LEU A 600 8.13 19.75 -23.67
C LEU A 600 7.02 19.23 -24.60
N ASN A 601 7.08 19.61 -25.87
CA ASN A 601 6.13 19.16 -26.89
C ASN A 601 6.72 17.98 -27.66
N LEU A 602 6.43 16.76 -27.22
CA LEU A 602 7.01 15.53 -27.77
C LEU A 602 5.97 14.76 -28.59
N THR A 603 6.27 14.54 -29.87
CA THR A 603 5.43 13.75 -30.79
C THR A 603 6.08 12.41 -31.08
N PHE A 604 5.35 11.32 -30.83
CA PHE A 604 5.76 9.96 -31.10
C PHE A 604 4.94 9.38 -32.26
N ASN A 605 5.60 8.65 -33.16
CA ASN A 605 4.95 7.95 -34.26
C ASN A 605 5.19 6.44 -34.13
N GLY A 606 4.12 5.65 -34.02
CA GLY A 606 4.21 4.19 -33.93
C GLY A 606 3.31 3.59 -32.85
N SER A 607 3.76 2.49 -32.23
CA SER A 607 3.01 1.77 -31.20
C SER A 607 3.73 1.90 -29.87
N ALA A 608 3.13 2.54 -28.87
CA ALA A 608 3.75 2.74 -27.57
C ALA A 608 3.57 1.51 -26.66
N GLY A 609 4.63 1.11 -25.96
CA GLY A 609 4.56 0.04 -24.96
C GLY A 609 3.74 0.39 -23.73
N GLN A 610 3.74 -0.52 -22.75
CA GLN A 610 3.04 -0.35 -21.48
C GLN A 610 3.47 0.93 -20.74
N SER A 611 2.54 1.56 -20.02
CA SER A 611 2.78 2.75 -19.19
C SER A 611 3.26 3.98 -19.95
N PHE A 612 2.90 4.12 -21.23
CA PHE A 612 3.21 5.33 -22.00
C PHE A 612 2.69 6.59 -21.30
N ALA A 613 3.53 7.64 -21.24
CA ALA A 613 3.21 8.89 -20.57
C ALA A 613 2.80 8.71 -19.09
N CYS A 614 3.44 7.79 -18.37
CA CYS A 614 3.22 7.67 -16.93
C CYS A 614 3.85 8.83 -16.14
N PHE A 615 3.23 9.18 -15.02
CA PHE A 615 3.73 10.16 -14.04
C PHE A 615 4.02 11.56 -14.59
N LEU A 616 3.37 11.98 -15.68
CA LEU A 616 3.61 13.31 -16.23
C LEU A 616 3.40 14.44 -15.21
N SER A 617 4.20 15.49 -15.37
CA SER A 617 4.06 16.78 -14.68
C SER A 617 3.53 17.85 -15.66
N PRO A 618 2.94 18.95 -15.16
CA PRO A 618 2.61 20.13 -15.96
C PRO A 618 3.79 20.59 -16.82
N GLY A 619 3.50 21.11 -18.01
CA GLY A 619 4.50 21.48 -19.02
C GLY A 619 4.92 20.34 -19.96
N MET A 620 4.50 19.10 -19.72
CA MET A 620 4.74 17.99 -20.65
C MET A 620 3.51 17.78 -21.56
N ASN A 621 3.68 18.02 -22.87
CA ASN A 621 2.64 17.87 -23.89
C ASN A 621 3.04 16.75 -24.84
N ILE A 622 2.41 15.59 -24.67
CA ILE A 622 2.78 14.34 -25.34
C ILE A 622 1.74 14.00 -26.40
N ARG A 623 2.17 13.84 -27.65
CA ARG A 623 1.32 13.41 -28.76
C ARG A 623 1.79 12.07 -29.28
N LEU A 624 0.88 11.13 -29.49
CA LEU A 624 1.14 9.84 -30.14
C LEU A 624 0.26 9.72 -31.39
N VAL A 625 0.91 9.56 -32.54
CA VAL A 625 0.27 9.19 -33.80
C VAL A 625 0.47 7.68 -34.00
N GLY A 626 -0.60 6.91 -33.76
CA GLY A 626 -0.59 5.46 -33.76
C GLY A 626 -1.46 4.90 -32.63
N GLU A 627 -0.93 4.00 -31.82
CA GLU A 627 -1.67 3.29 -30.76
C GLU A 627 -0.79 3.04 -29.53
N ALA A 628 -1.40 2.86 -28.35
CA ALA A 628 -0.69 2.55 -27.12
C ALA A 628 -1.27 1.30 -26.43
N ASN A 629 -0.43 0.60 -25.67
CA ASN A 629 -0.88 -0.53 -24.86
C ASN A 629 -1.53 -0.04 -23.55
N ASP A 630 -1.51 -0.85 -22.49
CA ASP A 630 -2.12 -0.57 -21.20
C ASP A 630 -1.43 0.58 -20.44
N TYR A 631 -2.15 1.13 -19.47
CA TYR A 631 -1.63 2.07 -18.46
C TYR A 631 -1.22 3.45 -18.97
N VAL A 632 -1.77 3.90 -20.11
CA VAL A 632 -1.55 5.28 -20.60
C VAL A 632 -1.89 6.28 -19.51
N GLY A 633 -0.99 7.23 -19.25
CA GLY A 633 -1.23 8.29 -18.26
C GLY A 633 -1.29 7.79 -16.81
N LYS A 634 -0.77 6.60 -16.51
CA LYS A 634 -0.71 6.04 -15.15
C LYS A 634 -0.04 7.02 -14.18
N GLY A 635 -0.75 7.35 -13.10
CA GLY A 635 -0.25 8.24 -12.04
C GLY A 635 0.17 9.64 -12.49
N MET A 636 -0.30 10.12 -13.65
CA MET A 636 0.02 11.48 -14.10
C MET A 636 -0.52 12.52 -13.12
N ALA A 637 0.26 13.56 -12.84
CA ALA A 637 -0.12 14.67 -11.97
C ALA A 637 -0.45 15.96 -12.74
N GLY A 638 -0.14 16.00 -14.03
CA GLY A 638 -0.38 17.13 -14.92
C GLY A 638 0.05 16.81 -16.35
N GLY A 639 0.14 17.85 -17.17
CA GLY A 639 0.50 17.69 -18.59
C GLY A 639 -0.69 17.26 -19.46
N GLU A 640 -0.42 17.06 -20.74
CA GLU A 640 -1.40 16.69 -21.76
C GLU A 640 -0.91 15.47 -22.53
N VAL A 641 -1.81 14.50 -22.76
CA VAL A 641 -1.56 13.33 -23.60
C VAL A 641 -2.62 13.27 -24.69
N VAL A 642 -2.19 13.24 -25.95
CA VAL A 642 -3.07 13.16 -27.13
C VAL A 642 -2.71 11.92 -27.92
N ILE A 643 -3.66 11.00 -28.10
CA ILE A 643 -3.49 9.78 -28.86
C ILE A 643 -4.49 9.76 -30.00
N LEU A 644 -3.99 9.67 -31.23
CA LEU A 644 -4.79 9.61 -32.44
C LEU A 644 -4.17 8.61 -33.41
N PRO A 645 -4.96 7.99 -34.28
CA PRO A 645 -4.40 7.08 -35.26
C PRO A 645 -3.74 7.87 -36.40
N VAL A 646 -3.04 7.16 -37.28
CA VAL A 646 -2.56 7.71 -38.57
C VAL A 646 -3.75 8.17 -39.44
N GLU A 647 -3.57 9.17 -40.30
CA GLU A 647 -4.70 9.78 -41.05
C GLU A 647 -5.46 8.79 -41.97
N SER A 648 -4.79 7.77 -42.52
CA SER A 648 -5.36 6.80 -43.45
C SER A 648 -5.44 5.40 -42.84
N THR A 649 -6.23 5.25 -41.77
CA THR A 649 -6.37 4.00 -40.99
C THR A 649 -7.03 2.84 -41.73
N GLY A 650 -7.94 3.11 -42.68
CA GLY A 650 -8.80 2.09 -43.28
C GLY A 650 -9.92 1.57 -42.35
N PHE A 651 -10.10 2.17 -41.17
CA PHE A 651 -11.17 1.88 -40.21
C PHE A 651 -11.69 3.18 -39.56
N LEU A 652 -12.89 3.15 -39.01
CA LEU A 652 -13.45 4.27 -38.24
C LEU A 652 -12.78 4.31 -36.85
N PRO A 653 -12.04 5.38 -36.50
CA PRO A 653 -11.34 5.47 -35.21
C PRO A 653 -12.25 5.27 -34.00
N GLU A 654 -13.45 5.83 -34.05
CA GLU A 654 -14.45 5.73 -32.98
C GLU A 654 -14.91 4.28 -32.73
N ASP A 655 -14.67 3.37 -33.67
CA ASP A 655 -15.00 1.95 -33.53
C ASP A 655 -13.84 1.04 -33.11
N ALA A 656 -12.60 1.53 -33.21
CA ALA A 656 -11.39 0.76 -32.97
C ALA A 656 -10.78 1.04 -31.60
N THR A 657 -10.20 0.01 -30.98
CA THR A 657 -9.39 0.18 -29.78
C THR A 657 -8.05 0.78 -30.14
N ILE A 658 -7.65 1.85 -29.43
CA ILE A 658 -6.40 2.57 -29.68
C ILE A 658 -5.53 2.70 -28.43
N VAL A 659 -6.11 2.48 -27.24
CA VAL A 659 -5.40 2.37 -25.97
C VAL A 659 -5.89 1.16 -25.18
N GLY A 660 -5.01 0.58 -24.38
CA GLY A 660 -5.31 -0.59 -23.56
C GLY A 660 -6.12 -0.29 -22.29
N ASN A 661 -5.94 -1.15 -21.29
CA ASN A 661 -6.66 -1.17 -20.03
C ASN A 661 -6.03 -0.22 -18.99
N THR A 662 -6.79 0.08 -17.94
CA THR A 662 -6.29 0.75 -16.72
C THR A 662 -5.59 2.09 -17.02
N CYS A 663 -6.01 2.78 -18.09
CA CYS A 663 -5.55 4.13 -18.39
C CYS A 663 -5.91 5.09 -17.25
N LEU A 664 -5.05 6.06 -16.97
CA LEU A 664 -5.18 7.07 -15.91
C LEU A 664 -5.26 6.50 -14.48
N TYR A 665 -4.71 5.30 -14.26
CA TYR A 665 -4.77 4.70 -12.93
C TYR A 665 -4.12 5.58 -11.87
N GLY A 666 -4.94 6.07 -10.94
CA GLY A 666 -4.49 6.91 -9.83
C GLY A 666 -4.06 8.32 -10.25
N ALA A 667 -4.45 8.80 -11.44
CA ALA A 667 -4.04 10.11 -11.92
C ALA A 667 -4.51 11.24 -11.01
N THR A 668 -3.63 12.19 -10.72
CA THR A 668 -3.85 13.34 -9.83
C THR A 668 -3.84 14.68 -10.58
N GLY A 669 -3.97 14.66 -11.89
CA GLY A 669 -4.18 15.87 -12.72
C GLY A 669 -3.88 15.60 -14.19
N GLY A 670 -3.98 16.64 -15.01
CA GLY A 670 -3.67 16.60 -16.44
C GLY A 670 -4.82 16.17 -17.35
N LEU A 671 -4.53 16.16 -18.65
CA LEU A 671 -5.49 15.98 -19.74
C LEU A 671 -5.13 14.74 -20.59
N LEU A 672 -6.13 13.92 -20.93
CA LEU A 672 -5.99 12.81 -21.87
C LEU A 672 -7.06 12.86 -22.96
N PHE A 673 -6.64 12.96 -24.22
CA PHE A 673 -7.52 12.95 -25.39
C PHE A 673 -7.21 11.73 -26.25
N VAL A 674 -8.19 10.85 -26.45
CA VAL A 674 -8.03 9.58 -27.17
C VAL A 674 -9.05 9.49 -28.29
N ARG A 675 -8.58 9.57 -29.55
CA ARG A 675 -9.42 9.37 -30.73
C ARG A 675 -9.54 7.88 -31.05
N GLY A 676 -10.39 7.22 -30.28
CA GLY A 676 -10.75 5.81 -30.39
C GLY A 676 -11.21 5.23 -29.06
N LYS A 677 -11.36 3.91 -28.99
CA LYS A 677 -11.80 3.19 -27.80
C LYS A 677 -10.63 2.85 -26.87
N ALA A 678 -10.89 2.88 -25.57
CA ALA A 678 -10.04 2.32 -24.54
C ALA A 678 -10.51 0.92 -24.10
N GLY A 679 -9.61 0.18 -23.44
CA GLY A 679 -9.93 -1.10 -22.80
C GLY A 679 -10.75 -0.97 -21.51
N GLU A 680 -10.64 -1.97 -20.65
CA GLU A 680 -11.30 -2.02 -19.35
C GLU A 680 -10.67 -1.04 -18.34
N ARG A 681 -11.43 -0.69 -17.29
CA ARG A 681 -10.95 0.11 -16.14
C ARG A 681 -10.37 1.46 -16.53
N PHE A 682 -10.89 2.05 -17.60
CA PHE A 682 -10.54 3.41 -17.97
C PHE A 682 -10.83 4.37 -16.81
N ALA A 683 -9.85 5.18 -16.43
CA ALA A 683 -9.91 6.12 -15.31
C ALA A 683 -10.17 5.47 -13.94
N VAL A 684 -9.72 4.22 -13.75
CA VAL A 684 -9.79 3.56 -12.43
C VAL A 684 -9.00 4.37 -11.40
N ARG A 685 -9.60 4.64 -10.24
CA ARG A 685 -8.99 5.47 -9.19
C ARG A 685 -8.53 6.86 -9.67
N ASN A 686 -9.09 7.40 -10.76
CA ASN A 686 -8.80 8.78 -11.17
C ASN A 686 -9.20 9.74 -10.04
N SER A 687 -8.28 10.63 -9.69
CA SER A 687 -8.42 11.56 -8.58
C SER A 687 -8.62 12.99 -9.06
N LEU A 688 -8.01 13.42 -10.17
CA LEU A 688 -8.14 14.80 -10.67
C LEU A 688 -7.94 14.97 -12.19
N ALA A 689 -7.59 13.92 -12.95
CA ALA A 689 -7.37 14.07 -14.40
C ALA A 689 -8.69 14.29 -15.16
N GLN A 690 -8.60 14.99 -16.30
CA GLN A 690 -9.70 15.14 -17.22
C GLN A 690 -9.42 14.34 -18.50
N ALA A 691 -10.44 13.70 -19.07
CA ALA A 691 -10.25 12.85 -20.22
C ALA A 691 -11.43 12.88 -21.20
N VAL A 692 -11.13 12.74 -22.49
CA VAL A 692 -12.11 12.47 -23.55
C VAL A 692 -11.68 11.25 -24.35
N VAL A 693 -12.59 10.29 -24.50
CA VAL A 693 -12.38 9.02 -25.22
C VAL A 693 -13.63 8.64 -26.00
N GLU A 694 -13.51 7.86 -27.08
CA GLU A 694 -14.63 7.56 -28.00
C GLU A 694 -15.34 6.23 -27.69
N GLY A 695 -14.93 5.55 -26.62
CA GLY A 695 -15.60 4.40 -26.04
C GLY A 695 -14.71 3.67 -25.04
N THR A 696 -15.29 2.83 -24.19
CA THR A 696 -14.54 2.12 -23.14
C THR A 696 -15.05 0.69 -22.93
N GLY A 697 -14.22 -0.17 -22.35
CA GLY A 697 -14.60 -1.49 -21.87
C GLY A 697 -15.40 -1.46 -20.55
N ASP A 698 -15.34 -2.57 -19.81
CA ASP A 698 -16.00 -2.69 -18.51
C ASP A 698 -15.31 -1.79 -17.44
N HIS A 699 -16.04 -1.47 -16.36
CA HIS A 699 -15.48 -0.80 -15.18
C HIS A 699 -14.95 0.62 -15.42
N CYS A 700 -15.49 1.35 -16.40
CA CYS A 700 -15.15 2.75 -16.61
C CYS A 700 -15.43 3.58 -15.33
N CYS A 701 -14.47 4.41 -14.94
CA CYS A 701 -14.49 5.27 -13.73
C CYS A 701 -14.61 4.50 -12.39
N GLU A 702 -14.20 3.24 -12.35
CA GLU A 702 -14.19 2.46 -11.10
C GLU A 702 -13.34 3.16 -10.02
N TYR A 703 -13.88 3.32 -8.81
CA TYR A 703 -13.22 4.01 -7.69
C TYR A 703 -12.75 5.46 -7.96
N MET A 704 -13.28 6.16 -8.96
CA MET A 704 -12.95 7.57 -9.23
C MET A 704 -13.34 8.47 -8.04
N THR A 705 -12.46 9.40 -7.66
CA THR A 705 -12.64 10.32 -6.52
C THR A 705 -12.62 11.80 -6.89
N GLY A 706 -12.33 12.12 -8.15
CA GLY A 706 -12.30 13.47 -8.70
C GLY A 706 -11.87 13.45 -10.17
N GLY A 707 -11.83 14.62 -10.80
CA GLY A 707 -11.59 14.76 -12.24
C GLY A 707 -12.89 14.73 -13.07
N CYS A 708 -12.75 14.71 -14.39
CA CYS A 708 -13.89 14.71 -15.32
C CYS A 708 -13.63 13.78 -16.51
N VAL A 709 -14.52 12.82 -16.77
CA VAL A 709 -14.37 11.86 -17.87
C VAL A 709 -15.51 12.00 -18.86
N VAL A 710 -15.20 12.20 -20.12
CA VAL A 710 -16.17 12.26 -21.22
C VAL A 710 -15.97 11.05 -22.13
N VAL A 711 -17.05 10.31 -22.39
CA VAL A 711 -17.06 9.17 -23.31
C VAL A 711 -18.02 9.45 -24.46
N LEU A 712 -17.50 9.53 -25.68
CA LEU A 712 -18.23 9.88 -26.92
C LEU A 712 -18.78 8.66 -27.66
N GLY A 713 -19.01 7.55 -26.95
CA GLY A 713 -19.49 6.32 -27.54
C GLY A 713 -19.77 5.23 -26.50
N LYS A 714 -19.76 3.98 -26.95
CA LYS A 714 -20.22 2.84 -26.13
C LYS A 714 -19.31 2.55 -24.95
N VAL A 715 -19.92 2.14 -23.85
CA VAL A 715 -19.26 1.66 -22.63
C VAL A 715 -19.64 0.21 -22.32
N GLY A 716 -18.76 -0.49 -21.59
CA GLY A 716 -19.01 -1.80 -20.99
C GLY A 716 -19.89 -1.74 -19.74
N ARG A 717 -19.94 -2.83 -18.96
CA ARG A 717 -20.76 -2.93 -17.74
C ARG A 717 -20.03 -2.42 -16.49
N ASN A 718 -20.80 -2.29 -15.40
CA ASN A 718 -20.33 -1.90 -14.07
C ASN A 718 -19.65 -0.51 -14.03
N VAL A 719 -20.14 0.41 -14.86
CA VAL A 719 -19.66 1.80 -14.93
C VAL A 719 -19.87 2.50 -13.59
N ALA A 720 -18.88 3.29 -13.17
CA ALA A 720 -18.89 4.10 -11.95
C ALA A 720 -19.03 3.30 -10.64
N ALA A 721 -18.68 2.00 -10.64
CA ALA A 721 -18.64 1.21 -9.42
C ALA A 721 -17.63 1.81 -8.42
N GLY A 722 -18.07 2.10 -7.19
CA GLY A 722 -17.22 2.73 -6.19
C GLY A 722 -16.80 4.17 -6.50
N MET A 723 -17.37 4.82 -7.52
CA MET A 723 -17.09 6.23 -7.84
C MET A 723 -17.68 7.14 -6.76
N THR A 724 -16.82 7.83 -6.01
CA THR A 724 -17.20 8.69 -4.87
C THR A 724 -16.85 10.16 -5.07
N GLY A 725 -16.42 10.55 -6.26
CA GLY A 725 -16.14 11.95 -6.61
C GLY A 725 -15.78 12.10 -8.09
N GLY A 726 -15.78 13.33 -8.57
CA GLY A 726 -15.64 13.68 -9.98
C GLY A 726 -16.95 13.50 -10.76
N LEU A 727 -16.92 13.88 -12.03
CA LEU A 727 -18.07 13.78 -12.94
C LEU A 727 -17.73 12.92 -14.15
N ALA A 728 -18.73 12.22 -14.67
CA ALA A 728 -18.61 11.53 -15.95
C ALA A 728 -19.77 11.87 -16.87
N TYR A 729 -19.47 12.14 -18.15
CA TYR A 729 -20.43 12.40 -19.21
C TYR A 729 -20.33 11.28 -20.24
N ILE A 730 -21.43 10.58 -20.49
CA ILE A 730 -21.44 9.43 -21.39
C ILE A 730 -22.50 9.64 -22.45
N LEU A 731 -22.09 9.59 -23.73
CA LEU A 731 -22.98 9.61 -24.86
C LEU A 731 -23.66 8.25 -25.02
N ASP A 732 -24.99 8.22 -25.02
CA ASP A 732 -25.79 7.00 -25.15
C ASP A 732 -26.77 7.14 -26.32
N GLU A 733 -26.30 6.80 -27.52
CA GLU A 733 -27.08 6.90 -28.76
C GLU A 733 -28.05 5.72 -28.97
N ASP A 734 -27.85 4.61 -28.27
CA ASP A 734 -28.63 3.38 -28.43
C ASP A 734 -29.46 2.99 -27.19
N ASP A 735 -29.57 3.90 -26.21
CA ASP A 735 -30.30 3.73 -24.95
C ASP A 735 -29.87 2.48 -24.14
N THR A 736 -28.57 2.12 -24.19
CA THR A 736 -28.03 0.92 -23.51
C THR A 736 -27.27 1.20 -22.22
N LEU A 737 -27.09 2.46 -21.82
CA LEU A 737 -26.23 2.81 -20.67
C LEU A 737 -26.85 2.43 -19.31
N LEU A 738 -28.13 2.73 -19.07
CA LEU A 738 -28.76 2.60 -17.75
C LEU A 738 -28.64 1.21 -17.08
N PRO A 739 -28.72 0.06 -17.79
CA PRO A 739 -28.48 -1.25 -17.18
C PRO A 739 -27.00 -1.57 -16.93
N LYS A 740 -26.07 -0.82 -17.53
CA LYS A 740 -24.62 -1.00 -17.40
C LYS A 740 -24.02 -0.21 -16.23
N VAL A 741 -24.70 0.84 -15.75
CA VAL A 741 -24.23 1.66 -14.63
C VAL A 741 -24.45 0.95 -13.30
N ASN A 742 -23.41 0.96 -12.44
CA ASN A 742 -23.54 0.55 -11.05
C ASN A 742 -24.23 1.66 -10.24
N LYS A 743 -25.42 1.36 -9.73
CA LYS A 743 -26.30 2.33 -9.05
C LYS A 743 -26.10 2.41 -7.54
N GLU A 744 -25.03 1.81 -7.00
CA GLU A 744 -24.76 1.81 -5.56
C GLU A 744 -24.51 3.22 -5.01
N ILE A 745 -23.82 4.08 -5.78
CA ILE A 745 -23.36 5.39 -5.31
C ILE A 745 -23.85 6.53 -6.19
N VAL A 746 -23.64 6.44 -7.51
CA VAL A 746 -23.88 7.58 -8.40
C VAL A 746 -25.37 7.78 -8.72
N LYS A 747 -25.77 9.04 -8.76
CA LYS A 747 -27.01 9.51 -9.38
C LYS A 747 -26.79 9.63 -10.88
N ILE A 748 -27.78 9.20 -11.66
CA ILE A 748 -27.76 9.28 -13.13
C ILE A 748 -28.77 10.36 -13.54
N GLN A 749 -28.32 11.35 -14.30
CA GLN A 749 -29.17 12.47 -14.74
C GLN A 749 -28.81 12.95 -16.15
N ARG A 750 -29.69 13.73 -16.78
CA ARG A 750 -29.36 14.46 -18.01
C ARG A 750 -28.52 15.70 -17.67
N VAL A 751 -27.80 16.24 -18.66
CA VAL A 751 -26.96 17.44 -18.48
C VAL A 751 -27.83 18.70 -18.50
N THR A 752 -28.37 19.08 -17.35
CA THR A 752 -29.31 20.21 -17.24
C THR A 752 -28.66 21.54 -16.85
N SER A 753 -27.58 21.51 -16.07
CA SER A 753 -26.90 22.74 -15.65
C SER A 753 -26.14 23.40 -16.82
N PRO A 754 -26.30 24.73 -17.04
CA PRO A 754 -25.52 25.47 -18.03
C PRO A 754 -24.00 25.36 -17.85
N VAL A 755 -23.52 25.32 -16.59
CA VAL A 755 -22.08 25.16 -16.29
C VAL A 755 -21.62 23.75 -16.70
N GLY A 756 -22.43 22.73 -16.42
CA GLY A 756 -22.16 21.35 -16.83
C GLY A 756 -22.14 21.18 -18.35
N GLN A 757 -23.06 21.85 -19.06
CA GLN A 757 -23.07 21.88 -20.52
C GLN A 757 -21.81 22.55 -21.09
N THR A 758 -21.37 23.65 -20.46
CA THR A 758 -20.15 24.36 -20.86
C THR A 758 -18.90 23.52 -20.64
N GLN A 759 -18.79 22.85 -19.49
CA GLN A 759 -17.68 21.93 -19.21
C GLN A 759 -17.61 20.80 -20.25
N LEU A 760 -18.74 20.14 -20.51
CA LEU A 760 -18.81 19.07 -21.51
C LEU A 760 -18.42 19.58 -22.91
N LYS A 761 -19.01 20.69 -23.36
CA LYS A 761 -18.75 21.24 -24.69
C LYS A 761 -17.29 21.64 -24.86
N SER A 762 -16.70 22.29 -23.86
CA SER A 762 -15.30 22.72 -23.87
C SER A 762 -14.32 21.54 -23.98
N LEU A 763 -14.57 20.46 -23.24
CA LEU A 763 -13.76 19.24 -23.32
C LEU A 763 -13.85 18.58 -24.71
N ILE A 764 -15.05 18.51 -25.30
CA ILE A 764 -15.23 17.95 -26.64
C ILE A 764 -14.57 18.84 -27.70
N GLN A 765 -14.68 20.16 -27.59
CA GLN A 765 -14.00 21.10 -28.49
C GLN A 765 -12.48 20.94 -28.43
N SER A 766 -11.93 20.82 -27.22
CA SER A 766 -10.50 20.54 -27.01
C SER A 766 -10.10 19.20 -27.64
N HIS A 767 -10.92 18.16 -27.46
CA HIS A 767 -10.70 16.85 -28.10
C HIS A 767 -10.64 16.96 -29.62
N VAL A 768 -11.57 17.71 -30.24
CA VAL A 768 -11.59 17.94 -31.70
C VAL A 768 -10.35 18.71 -32.15
N GLU A 769 -9.99 19.79 -31.47
CA GLU A 769 -8.82 20.61 -31.80
C GLU A 769 -7.53 19.78 -31.76
N LYS A 770 -7.38 18.92 -30.75
CA LYS A 770 -6.15 18.14 -30.52
C LYS A 770 -6.06 16.88 -31.37
N THR A 771 -7.18 16.23 -31.67
CA THR A 771 -7.20 14.91 -32.31
C THR A 771 -7.76 14.89 -33.74
N GLY A 772 -8.44 15.96 -34.16
CA GLY A 772 -9.20 15.98 -35.41
C GLY A 772 -10.36 14.98 -35.42
N SER A 773 -10.94 14.66 -34.25
CA SER A 773 -12.04 13.70 -34.13
C SER A 773 -13.28 14.12 -34.94
N SER A 774 -13.65 13.29 -35.91
CA SER A 774 -14.88 13.41 -36.70
C SER A 774 -16.13 13.26 -35.83
N LYS A 775 -16.12 12.31 -34.88
CA LYS A 775 -17.23 12.10 -33.94
C LYS A 775 -17.43 13.32 -33.04
N GLY A 776 -16.34 13.84 -32.47
CA GLY A 776 -16.39 15.07 -31.67
C GLY A 776 -16.88 16.27 -32.47
N ALA A 777 -16.42 16.43 -33.72
CA ALA A 777 -16.84 17.53 -34.59
C ALA A 777 -18.35 17.49 -34.87
N ALA A 778 -18.88 16.31 -35.23
CA ALA A 778 -20.32 16.12 -35.46
C ALA A 778 -21.15 16.45 -34.21
N ILE A 779 -20.67 16.08 -33.02
CA ILE A 779 -21.34 16.40 -31.75
C ILE A 779 -21.38 17.92 -31.49
N VAL A 780 -20.28 18.62 -31.78
CA VAL A 780 -20.20 20.08 -31.58
C VAL A 780 -21.07 20.83 -32.60
N GLU A 781 -21.11 20.38 -33.84
CA GLU A 781 -21.94 20.96 -34.92
C GLU A 781 -23.44 20.76 -34.66
N GLU A 782 -23.86 19.55 -34.29
CA GLU A 782 -25.26 19.22 -33.97
C GLU A 782 -25.52 19.21 -32.44
N TRP A 783 -24.99 20.19 -31.71
CA TRP A 783 -24.98 20.18 -30.24
C TRP A 783 -26.35 19.94 -29.59
N ASP A 784 -27.39 20.63 -30.05
CA ASP A 784 -28.74 20.55 -29.45
C ASP A 784 -29.35 19.14 -29.58
N LYS A 785 -28.99 18.41 -30.65
CA LYS A 785 -29.40 17.02 -30.89
C LYS A 785 -28.69 16.08 -29.93
N TYR A 786 -27.36 16.19 -29.82
CA TYR A 786 -26.56 15.26 -29.02
C TYR A 786 -26.64 15.52 -27.51
N LEU A 787 -26.85 16.77 -27.08
CA LEU A 787 -26.92 17.13 -25.66
C LEU A 787 -27.98 16.30 -24.91
N GLY A 788 -29.14 16.08 -25.53
CA GLY A 788 -30.22 15.26 -24.95
C GLY A 788 -29.88 13.77 -24.81
N MET A 789 -28.83 13.29 -25.48
CA MET A 789 -28.37 11.89 -25.47
C MET A 789 -27.29 11.64 -24.42
N PHE A 790 -26.64 12.69 -23.89
CA PHE A 790 -25.67 12.54 -22.81
C PHE A 790 -26.34 12.22 -21.48
N TRP A 791 -25.67 11.35 -20.72
CA TRP A 791 -25.92 11.12 -19.31
C TRP A 791 -24.77 11.68 -18.49
N GLN A 792 -25.10 12.35 -17.38
CA GLN A 792 -24.18 12.78 -16.35
C GLN A 792 -24.28 11.84 -15.16
N LEU A 793 -23.14 11.27 -14.75
CA LEU A 793 -23.01 10.45 -13.54
C LEU A 793 -22.45 11.32 -12.42
N VAL A 794 -23.24 11.48 -11.36
CA VAL A 794 -22.98 12.42 -10.26
C VAL A 794 -22.94 11.65 -8.94
N PRO A 795 -21.77 11.48 -8.31
CA PRO A 795 -21.71 10.94 -6.95
C PRO A 795 -22.25 11.96 -5.94
N PRO A 796 -22.73 11.53 -4.75
CA PRO A 796 -23.36 12.44 -3.78
C PRO A 796 -22.46 13.59 -3.31
N SER A 797 -21.13 13.42 -3.39
CA SER A 797 -20.17 14.46 -3.06
C SER A 797 -20.16 15.65 -4.03
N GLU A 798 -20.73 15.49 -5.23
CA GLU A 798 -20.76 16.52 -6.28
C GLU A 798 -22.19 17.03 -6.55
N GLU A 799 -23.20 16.56 -5.81
CA GLU A 799 -24.61 16.87 -6.10
C GLU A 799 -24.92 18.37 -6.03
N ASP A 800 -24.21 19.12 -5.20
CA ASP A 800 -24.35 20.57 -5.06
C ASP A 800 -23.33 21.37 -5.88
N THR A 801 -22.54 20.73 -6.77
CA THR A 801 -21.60 21.46 -7.64
C THR A 801 -22.31 22.21 -8.77
N PRO A 802 -21.76 23.34 -9.25
CA PRO A 802 -22.38 24.13 -10.32
C PRO A 802 -22.62 23.29 -11.58
N GLU A 803 -21.73 22.36 -11.89
CA GLU A 803 -21.79 21.49 -13.06
C GLU A 803 -22.91 20.45 -12.98
N ALA A 804 -23.29 20.03 -11.77
CA ALA A 804 -24.32 19.01 -11.55
C ALA A 804 -25.70 19.60 -11.20
N ASN A 805 -25.75 20.79 -10.61
CA ASN A 805 -26.98 21.38 -10.10
C ASN A 805 -27.35 22.68 -10.82
N SER A 806 -28.50 22.69 -11.51
CA SER A 806 -29.04 23.88 -12.18
C SER A 806 -29.45 24.99 -11.22
N ASP A 807 -29.79 24.64 -9.97
CA ASP A 807 -30.31 25.58 -8.98
C ASP A 807 -29.21 26.15 -8.07
N HIS A 808 -27.93 25.89 -8.36
CA HIS A 808 -26.82 26.31 -7.52
C HIS A 808 -26.84 27.83 -7.20
N HIS A 809 -27.20 28.66 -8.18
CA HIS A 809 -27.26 30.12 -8.00
C HIS A 809 -28.37 30.59 -7.04
N LEU A 810 -29.41 29.78 -6.80
CA LEU A 810 -30.51 30.10 -5.88
C LEU A 810 -30.16 29.78 -4.42
N LYS A 811 -29.22 28.87 -4.15
CA LYS A 811 -28.77 28.54 -2.79
C LYS A 811 -27.71 29.51 -2.26
N THR A 812 -26.77 29.95 -3.11
CA THR A 812 -25.73 30.92 -2.71
C THR A 812 -26.25 32.34 -2.47
N THR A 813 -27.45 32.66 -2.93
CA THR A 813 -28.11 33.96 -2.66
C THR A 813 -28.96 33.95 -1.38
N ALA A 814 -29.21 32.79 -0.78
CA ALA A 814 -30.02 32.64 0.44
C ALA A 814 -29.19 32.30 1.70
N GLY A 815 -27.88 32.07 1.58
CA GLY A 815 -26.99 31.75 2.69
C GLY A 815 -25.59 32.29 2.48
N GLU A 816 -25.22 33.23 3.35
CA GLU A 816 -23.84 33.63 3.72
C GLU A 816 -23.08 34.59 2.79
N GLU A 817 -23.18 35.87 3.15
CA GLU A 817 -22.03 36.78 3.15
C GLU A 817 -20.92 36.18 4.05
N GLU A 818 -19.98 35.43 3.48
CA GLU A 818 -18.67 35.25 4.12
C GLU A 818 -17.57 35.21 3.05
N GLN A 819 -16.63 36.15 3.19
CA GLN A 819 -15.49 36.33 2.28
C GLN A 819 -14.60 35.08 2.25
N VAL A 820 -14.56 34.38 1.12
CA VAL A 820 -13.43 33.54 0.75
C VAL A 820 -12.84 34.07 -0.55
N SER A 821 -11.68 34.70 -0.42
CA SER A 821 -10.87 35.17 -1.54
C SER A 821 -10.46 34.01 -2.43
N ASN A 822 -10.99 33.99 -3.64
CA ASN A 822 -10.52 33.16 -4.75
C ASN A 822 -9.03 33.40 -5.01
N THR A 823 -8.25 32.33 -4.99
CA THR A 823 -6.99 32.24 -5.71
C THR A 823 -6.87 30.83 -6.29
N PHE A 824 -7.69 30.57 -7.31
CA PHE A 824 -7.31 29.68 -8.41
C PHE A 824 -6.92 30.58 -9.56
N ALA A 825 -5.62 30.78 -9.74
CA ALA A 825 -5.05 31.40 -10.91
C ALA A 825 -3.90 30.49 -11.37
N VAL A 826 -4.12 29.89 -12.54
CA VAL A 826 -3.20 29.27 -13.52
C VAL A 826 -2.11 28.36 -12.97
#